data_AF-A0A811U5Z5-F1
#
_entry.id   AF-A0A811U5Z5-F1
#
_cell.length_a   1.000
_cell.length_b   1.000
_cell.length_c   1.000
_cell.angle_alpha   90.00
_cell.angle_beta   90.00
_cell.angle_gamma   90.00
#
_symmetry.space_group_name_H-M   'P 1'
#
loop_
_entity.id
_entity.type
_entity.pdbx_description
1 polymer ?
#
loop_
_entity_poly.entity_id
_entity_poly.type
_entity_poly.pdbx_seq_one_letter_code
_entity_poly.pdbx_strand_id
1 'polypeptide(L)'
;MQRRGENILANFQKILSDTIRENLKNGGIEVKYFSWSQIRLKKDFLAAMTVTDCKSTWQFYESTQQTSILLIAITDANCPRLPLNRAIMIPIIDEGQELSQIILDIKVQQILRWKTAAVLLDQTILSDNPTLVESVVHESVKNHITPFSLLLYRIDDSLRSQKKRTVIRQMLMNFQDNVQTPRQFIVLSKFYEDIVEIAASLKLFHVYNQWLFFVLNEELRNYDAVSVTQNLEEGANIAFILNATEPTGTSSINCTIAELSMAFVTSISRMIVEEQSIYGEISDEEWEAIRYTKQEKQDEILGYMKDYIRMNSKCASCSHWKIETALTWGKSEEHRRYQTNLELRDTRNRNFEFIDVGYWTPTLGFITHEVMFPHIVHSFRNITMDILTVHSPPWQILERDSRGDIVRHSGITMEILKEMSRMLNFSYILHEVKTNPAELAAEEMQQTSNLTDDLLGSLTFNIPYQVIETMQSSRYFMAALAATIDEPDKKSFNYTVPISVQTYTFIARQPDEVSRIYLFTAPFTTEIWGCLVAIIIITAPVLYFINRLVPMEHLRITGLSTLNSCFWYIYGALLQQGGMYLPKADSGRLVIGVWWIVVIVLVTTYSGNLVAFLTFPQFQPGIDYFFQIFSSNDVRQFGLRNGSYFEKYSTQITTRDDFRDFVQRAIIYNNVQGEDIGAVQDGKRVNVDWRVNLQLIVQRQFEKNKECKFALGRDSFVDEQIGLMVPKKVLTCN
;
A
#
# COMPACT_ATOMS: atom_id res chain seq x y z
N MET A 1 -6.90 41.25 35.12
CA MET A 1 -8.27 41.77 34.99
C MET A 1 -8.92 42.32 36.28
N GLN A 2 -8.31 42.28 37.48
CA GLN A 2 -9.00 42.69 38.71
C GLN A 2 -9.29 44.20 38.91
N ARG A 3 -8.63 45.11 38.16
CA ARG A 3 -8.88 46.57 38.25
C ARG A 3 -9.84 47.15 37.18
N ARG A 4 -10.40 46.32 36.29
CA ARG A 4 -11.34 46.72 35.20
C ARG A 4 -12.78 46.18 35.38
N GLY A 5 -13.07 45.46 36.46
CA GLY A 5 -14.28 44.64 36.61
C GLY A 5 -15.60 45.39 36.83
N GLU A 6 -15.59 46.62 37.35
CA GLU A 6 -16.83 47.28 37.81
C GLU A 6 -17.71 47.87 36.69
N ASN A 7 -17.28 47.85 35.42
CA ASN A 7 -18.08 48.40 34.30
C ASN A 7 -18.46 47.40 33.20
N ILE A 8 -17.93 46.17 33.19
CA ILE A 8 -18.20 45.20 32.10
C ILE A 8 -19.62 44.62 32.23
N LEU A 9 -20.02 44.22 33.45
CA LEU A 9 -21.35 43.66 33.68
C LEU A 9 -22.47 44.67 33.41
N ALA A 10 -22.28 45.93 33.83
CA ALA A 10 -23.22 47.02 33.58
C ALA A 10 -23.36 47.32 32.07
N ASN A 11 -22.24 47.35 31.34
CA ASN A 11 -22.25 47.50 29.88
C ASN A 11 -22.92 46.31 29.19
N PHE A 12 -22.61 45.08 29.63
CA PHE A 12 -23.22 43.87 29.10
C PHE A 12 -24.74 43.87 29.29
N GLN A 13 -25.20 44.18 30.51
CA GLN A 13 -26.62 44.29 30.84
C GLN A 13 -27.31 45.34 29.97
N LYS A 14 -26.69 46.50 29.78
CA LYS A 14 -27.22 47.56 28.93
C LYS A 14 -27.34 47.09 27.48
N ILE A 15 -26.24 46.63 26.88
CA ILE A 15 -26.17 46.19 25.49
C ILE A 15 -27.20 45.08 25.22
N LEU A 16 -27.26 44.05 26.06
CA LEU A 16 -28.19 42.94 25.87
C LEU A 16 -29.64 43.40 26.01
N SER A 17 -29.95 44.25 27.00
CA SER A 17 -31.32 44.76 27.20
C SER A 17 -31.81 45.64 26.04
N ASP A 18 -30.94 46.50 25.51
CA ASP A 18 -31.24 47.33 24.34
C ASP A 18 -31.43 46.45 23.10
N THR A 19 -30.55 45.46 22.91
CA THR A 19 -30.62 44.50 21.78
C THR A 19 -31.91 43.69 21.79
N ILE A 20 -32.32 43.18 22.96
CA ILE A 20 -33.59 42.43 23.11
C ILE A 20 -34.77 43.34 22.78
N ARG A 21 -34.80 44.56 23.33
CA ARG A 21 -35.91 45.51 23.11
C ARG A 21 -36.07 45.90 21.64
N GLU A 22 -34.97 46.05 20.91
CA GLU A 22 -35.00 46.51 19.52
C GLU A 22 -35.27 45.40 18.51
N ASN A 23 -34.78 44.18 18.78
CA ASN A 23 -34.75 43.12 17.76
C ASN A 23 -35.68 41.93 18.05
N LEU A 24 -36.08 41.70 19.31
CA LEU A 24 -37.00 40.63 19.65
C LEU A 24 -38.45 41.16 19.62
N LYS A 25 -39.09 41.08 18.46
CA LYS A 25 -40.48 41.55 18.29
C LYS A 25 -41.52 40.51 18.73
N ASN A 26 -41.20 39.22 18.59
CA ASN A 26 -42.09 38.10 18.91
C ASN A 26 -41.51 37.29 20.07
N GLY A 27 -42.23 37.25 21.20
CA GLY A 27 -41.80 36.54 22.41
C GLY A 27 -41.03 37.41 23.40
N GLY A 28 -40.37 36.76 24.37
CA GLY A 28 -39.58 37.42 25.42
C GLY A 28 -38.50 36.50 25.97
N ILE A 29 -37.39 37.09 26.42
CA ILE A 29 -36.26 36.36 27.02
C ILE A 29 -36.12 36.81 28.48
N GLU A 30 -36.22 35.87 29.42
CA GLU A 30 -35.89 36.12 30.83
C GLU A 30 -34.36 35.99 31.01
N VAL A 31 -33.70 37.09 31.36
CA VAL A 31 -32.25 37.13 31.56
C VAL A 31 -31.92 37.25 33.04
N LYS A 32 -31.00 36.39 33.53
CA LYS A 32 -30.44 36.47 34.89
C LYS A 32 -28.96 36.78 34.80
N TYR A 33 -28.53 37.79 35.55
CA TYR A 33 -27.15 38.27 35.59
C TYR A 33 -26.45 37.75 36.84
N PHE A 34 -25.20 37.32 36.68
CA PHE A 34 -24.37 36.85 37.77
C PHE A 34 -22.97 37.45 37.68
N SER A 35 -22.35 37.71 38.83
CA SER A 35 -21.00 38.29 38.91
C SER A 35 -19.90 37.31 39.36
N TRP A 36 -20.27 36.11 39.84
CA TRP A 36 -19.32 35.07 40.29
C TRP A 36 -19.26 33.90 39.31
N SER A 37 -18.11 33.23 39.18
CA SER A 37 -17.91 32.15 38.20
C SER A 37 -18.41 30.76 38.66
N GLN A 38 -18.56 30.53 39.96
CA GLN A 38 -19.01 29.25 40.54
C GLN A 38 -20.55 29.20 40.58
N ILE A 39 -21.18 28.94 39.43
CA ILE A 39 -22.66 28.85 39.33
C ILE A 39 -23.03 27.48 38.78
N ARG A 40 -24.01 26.83 39.43
CA ARG A 40 -24.69 25.66 38.87
C ARG A 40 -26.04 26.09 38.33
N LEU A 41 -26.15 26.12 37.00
CA LEU A 41 -27.42 26.43 36.34
C LEU A 41 -28.36 25.22 36.42
N LYS A 42 -29.66 25.50 36.66
CA LYS A 42 -30.73 24.49 36.62
C LYS A 42 -31.08 24.14 35.17
N LYS A 43 -31.86 23.06 34.97
CA LYS A 43 -32.28 22.60 33.63
C LYS A 43 -33.12 23.60 32.83
N ASP A 44 -33.60 24.68 33.43
CA ASP A 44 -34.55 25.62 32.78
C ASP A 44 -33.87 26.69 31.90
N PHE A 45 -32.54 26.81 31.95
CA PHE A 45 -31.82 27.80 31.12
C PHE A 45 -31.57 27.27 29.70
N LEU A 46 -31.81 28.11 28.68
CA LEU A 46 -31.55 27.78 27.27
C LEU A 46 -30.07 27.99 26.89
N ALA A 47 -29.53 29.16 27.24
CA ALA A 47 -28.16 29.54 26.93
C ALA A 47 -27.52 30.28 28.12
N ALA A 48 -26.19 30.28 28.14
CA ALA A 48 -25.38 31.03 29.09
C ALA A 48 -24.31 31.80 28.33
N MET A 49 -24.28 33.12 28.51
CA MET A 49 -23.23 33.98 27.98
C MET A 49 -22.25 34.36 29.09
N THR A 50 -20.96 34.17 28.86
CA THR A 50 -19.91 34.31 29.89
C THR A 50 -18.75 35.16 29.39
N VAL A 51 -18.17 35.96 30.27
CA VAL A 51 -16.94 36.73 30.02
C VAL A 51 -15.99 36.42 31.17
N THR A 52 -15.13 35.40 31.00
CA THR A 52 -14.29 34.85 32.06
C THR A 52 -12.95 34.35 31.53
N ASP A 53 -12.01 34.07 32.43
CA ASP A 53 -10.74 33.44 32.07
C ASP A 53 -10.92 32.02 31.52
N CYS A 54 -9.90 31.51 30.82
CA CYS A 54 -9.92 30.21 30.18
C CYS A 54 -10.30 29.06 31.13
N LYS A 55 -9.73 29.05 32.33
CA LYS A 55 -9.93 27.98 33.32
C LYS A 55 -11.36 27.97 33.84
N SER A 56 -11.89 29.14 34.20
CA SER A 56 -13.29 29.25 34.64
C SER A 56 -14.26 28.86 33.53
N THR A 57 -13.97 29.22 32.28
CA THR A 57 -14.80 28.89 31.11
C THR A 57 -14.89 27.38 30.90
N TRP A 58 -13.76 26.66 30.94
CA TRP A 58 -13.74 25.20 30.81
C TRP A 58 -14.42 24.50 31.99
N GLN A 59 -14.20 24.96 33.22
CA GLN A 59 -14.89 24.42 34.41
C GLN A 59 -16.41 24.62 34.31
N PHE A 60 -16.84 25.78 33.81
CA PHE A 60 -18.24 26.07 33.59
C PHE A 60 -18.83 25.16 32.51
N TYR A 61 -18.13 24.99 31.37
CA TYR A 61 -18.53 24.07 30.31
C TYR A 61 -18.69 22.63 30.81
N GLU A 62 -17.72 22.10 31.56
CA GLU A 62 -17.81 20.75 32.14
C GLU A 62 -19.04 20.61 33.05
N SER A 63 -19.40 21.66 33.80
CA SER A 63 -20.58 21.67 34.66
C SER A 63 -21.91 21.72 33.90
N THR A 64 -21.94 22.28 32.68
CA THR A 64 -23.17 22.45 31.89
C THR A 64 -23.42 21.34 30.88
N GLN A 65 -22.46 20.42 30.66
CA GLN A 65 -22.57 19.30 29.71
C GLN A 65 -23.82 18.43 29.90
N GLN A 66 -24.27 18.23 31.14
CA GLN A 66 -25.45 17.40 31.44
C GLN A 66 -26.79 18.11 31.20
N THR A 67 -26.76 19.43 31.02
CA THR A 67 -27.97 20.28 31.03
C THR A 67 -28.36 20.83 29.65
N SER A 68 -27.60 20.49 28.60
CA SER A 68 -27.81 20.96 27.22
C SER A 68 -28.04 22.48 27.14
N ILE A 69 -27.16 23.25 27.80
CA ILE A 69 -27.17 24.71 27.79
C ILE A 69 -26.19 25.17 26.71
N LEU A 70 -26.64 26.03 25.79
CA LEU A 70 -25.76 26.66 24.82
C LEU A 70 -24.79 27.60 25.53
N LEU A 71 -23.48 27.32 25.44
CA LEU A 71 -22.46 28.18 26.03
C LEU A 71 -21.91 29.15 24.98
N ILE A 72 -22.02 30.44 25.27
CA ILE A 72 -21.41 31.53 24.50
C ILE A 72 -20.36 32.17 25.41
N ALA A 73 -19.08 32.00 25.11
CA ALA A 73 -17.99 32.43 25.97
C ALA A 73 -17.09 33.45 25.28
N ILE A 74 -16.78 34.53 25.98
CA ILE A 74 -15.70 35.45 25.65
C ILE A 74 -14.58 35.18 26.65
N THR A 75 -13.38 34.88 26.17
CA THR A 75 -12.26 34.51 27.03
C THR A 75 -11.02 35.32 26.71
N ASP A 76 -10.02 35.20 27.59
CA ASP A 76 -8.67 35.65 27.27
C ASP A 76 -8.08 34.86 26.07
N ALA A 77 -7.05 35.43 25.44
CA ALA A 77 -6.26 34.78 24.40
C ALA A 77 -5.63 33.47 24.88
N ASN A 78 -5.14 32.66 23.93
CA ASN A 78 -4.39 31.42 24.17
C ASN A 78 -5.18 30.33 24.92
N CYS A 79 -6.49 30.30 24.73
CA CYS A 79 -7.35 29.28 25.33
C CYS A 79 -7.80 28.28 24.26
N PRO A 80 -7.66 26.96 24.48
CA PRO A 80 -8.18 25.97 23.55
C PRO A 80 -9.70 26.11 23.45
N ARG A 81 -10.22 26.24 22.22
CA ARG A 81 -11.66 26.43 21.99
C ARG A 81 -12.47 25.27 22.55
N LEU A 82 -13.67 25.60 22.99
CA LEU A 82 -14.70 24.61 23.30
C LEU A 82 -15.13 23.87 22.01
N PRO A 83 -15.71 22.67 22.13
CA PRO A 83 -16.25 21.93 20.99
C PRO A 83 -17.23 22.77 20.17
N LEU A 84 -16.87 22.99 18.89
CA LEU A 84 -17.59 23.89 17.99
C LEU A 84 -19.06 23.50 17.78
N ASN A 85 -19.42 22.24 18.00
CA ASN A 85 -20.78 21.74 17.84
C ASN A 85 -21.69 22.02 19.05
N ARG A 86 -21.16 22.56 20.16
CA ARG A 86 -21.96 22.79 21.38
C ARG A 86 -21.85 24.20 21.95
N ALA A 87 -20.81 24.93 21.59
CA ALA A 87 -20.51 26.23 22.17
C ALA A 87 -19.88 27.16 21.12
N ILE A 88 -20.04 28.46 21.35
CA ILE A 88 -19.26 29.52 20.70
C ILE A 88 -18.28 30.05 21.74
N MET A 89 -17.00 30.06 21.39
CA MET A 89 -15.96 30.61 22.24
C MET A 89 -15.12 31.56 21.42
N ILE A 90 -15.08 32.82 21.84
CA ILE A 90 -14.35 33.90 21.18
C ILE A 90 -13.22 34.35 22.12
N PRO A 91 -11.96 33.99 21.82
CA PRO A 91 -10.81 34.58 22.48
C PRO A 91 -10.65 36.05 22.05
N ILE A 92 -10.39 36.93 23.02
CA ILE A 92 -9.99 38.30 22.75
C ILE A 92 -8.48 38.30 22.51
N ILE A 93 -8.08 38.59 21.27
CA ILE A 93 -6.69 38.54 20.81
C ILE A 93 -6.27 39.95 20.40
N ASP A 94 -5.09 40.37 20.85
CA ASP A 94 -4.44 41.60 20.42
C ASP A 94 -3.61 41.35 19.14
N GLU A 95 -3.42 42.38 18.31
CA GLU A 95 -2.64 42.28 17.08
C GLU A 95 -1.22 41.76 17.36
N GLY A 96 -0.78 40.76 16.59
CA GLY A 96 0.53 40.12 16.71
C GLY A 96 0.57 38.87 17.60
N GLN A 97 -0.50 38.59 18.37
CA GLN A 97 -0.64 37.41 19.24
C GLN A 97 -1.54 36.31 18.64
N GLU A 98 -1.87 36.38 17.35
CA GLU A 98 -2.79 35.42 16.71
C GLU A 98 -2.18 34.03 16.57
N LEU A 99 -0.87 33.93 16.33
CA LEU A 99 -0.19 32.67 16.00
C LEU A 99 -0.41 31.58 17.05
N SER A 100 -0.34 31.93 18.34
CA SER A 100 -0.53 30.97 19.42
C SER A 100 -1.97 30.42 19.44
N GLN A 101 -2.97 31.26 19.18
CA GLN A 101 -4.35 30.82 19.07
C GLN A 101 -4.61 30.01 17.80
N ILE A 102 -4.03 30.39 16.66
CA ILE A 102 -4.14 29.65 15.40
C ILE A 102 -3.65 28.21 15.59
N ILE A 103 -2.48 28.01 16.21
CA ILE A 103 -1.93 26.67 16.48
C ILE A 103 -2.85 25.86 17.42
N LEU A 104 -3.44 26.49 18.44
CA LEU A 104 -4.43 25.82 19.30
C LEU A 104 -5.67 25.41 18.52
N ASP A 105 -6.18 26.29 17.66
CA ASP A 105 -7.37 26.04 16.86
C ASP A 105 -7.15 24.91 15.85
N ILE A 106 -5.97 24.84 15.20
CA ILE A 106 -5.58 23.72 14.34
C ILE A 106 -5.71 22.38 15.09
N LYS A 107 -5.23 22.35 16.34
CA LYS A 107 -5.21 21.15 17.19
C LYS A 107 -6.60 20.77 17.70
N VAL A 108 -7.35 21.76 18.19
CA VAL A 108 -8.69 21.57 18.77
C VAL A 108 -9.71 21.18 17.70
N GLN A 109 -9.69 21.86 16.56
CA GLN A 109 -10.63 21.60 15.46
C GLN A 109 -10.20 20.40 14.59
N GLN A 110 -9.03 19.81 14.88
CA GLN A 110 -8.45 18.67 14.15
C GLN A 110 -8.38 18.91 12.64
N ILE A 111 -8.10 20.16 12.23
CA ILE A 111 -7.89 20.54 10.82
C ILE A 111 -6.77 19.69 10.21
N LEU A 112 -5.75 19.41 11.02
CA LEU A 112 -4.66 18.51 10.70
C LEU A 112 -4.79 17.22 11.51
N ARG A 113 -4.86 16.08 10.82
CA ARG A 113 -4.90 14.74 11.45
C ARG A 113 -3.51 14.22 11.85
N TRP A 114 -2.63 15.12 12.27
CA TRP A 114 -1.23 14.82 12.54
C TRP A 114 -1.04 14.30 13.96
N LYS A 115 -0.36 13.16 14.10
CA LYS A 115 0.02 12.63 15.42
C LYS A 115 1.27 13.31 15.98
N THR A 116 2.18 13.66 15.08
CA THR A 116 3.46 14.31 15.37
C THR A 116 3.68 15.37 14.29
N ALA A 117 4.36 16.46 14.61
CA ALA A 117 4.81 17.42 13.61
C ALA A 117 6.06 18.11 14.15
N ALA A 118 7.08 18.27 13.29
CA ALA A 118 8.27 19.04 13.61
C ALA A 118 7.97 20.52 13.37
N VAL A 119 7.92 21.30 14.45
CA VAL A 119 7.71 22.75 14.37
C VAL A 119 9.06 23.44 14.28
N LEU A 120 9.34 24.00 13.12
CA LEU A 120 10.51 24.81 12.81
C LEU A 120 10.20 26.27 13.20
N LEU A 121 10.73 26.71 14.35
CA LEU A 121 10.49 28.05 14.88
C LEU A 121 11.77 28.86 14.96
N ASP A 122 11.74 30.07 14.38
CA ASP A 122 12.80 31.07 14.55
C ASP A 122 12.69 31.77 15.92
N GLN A 123 13.83 31.94 16.58
CA GLN A 123 13.92 32.56 17.90
C GLN A 123 13.46 34.03 17.92
N THR A 124 13.54 34.76 16.81
CA THR A 124 13.05 36.15 16.73
C THR A 124 11.53 36.23 16.91
N ILE A 125 10.80 35.28 16.33
CA ILE A 125 9.34 35.20 16.49
C ILE A 125 8.97 34.75 17.90
N LEU A 126 9.79 33.89 18.50
CA LEU A 126 9.59 33.45 19.88
C LEU A 126 9.74 34.61 20.88
N SER A 127 10.70 35.52 20.68
CA SER A 127 10.84 36.68 21.57
C SER A 127 9.62 37.59 21.53
N ASP A 128 8.95 37.67 20.38
CA ASP A 128 7.75 38.48 20.20
C ASP A 128 6.50 37.77 20.76
N ASN A 129 6.48 36.43 20.74
CA ASN A 129 5.35 35.59 21.15
C ASN A 129 5.77 34.47 22.12
N PRO A 130 5.99 34.77 23.42
CA PRO A 130 6.47 33.78 24.39
C PRO A 130 5.45 32.66 24.66
N THR A 131 4.16 32.92 24.49
CA THR A 131 3.06 31.95 24.69
C THR A 131 2.92 30.93 23.56
N LEU A 132 3.65 31.10 22.45
CA LEU A 132 3.61 30.19 21.30
C LEU A 132 4.16 28.80 21.61
N VAL A 133 5.15 28.70 22.51
CA VAL A 133 5.70 27.40 22.92
C VAL A 133 4.65 26.61 23.71
N GLU A 134 3.91 27.29 24.58
CA GLU A 134 2.84 26.68 25.36
C GLU A 134 1.73 26.14 24.44
N SER A 135 1.35 26.87 23.38
CA SER A 135 0.32 26.39 22.44
C SER A 135 0.78 25.19 21.61
N VAL A 136 2.02 25.18 21.14
CA VAL A 136 2.60 24.07 20.35
C VAL A 136 2.66 22.79 21.19
N VAL A 137 3.15 22.90 22.44
CA VAL A 137 3.35 21.76 23.35
C VAL A 137 2.07 21.39 24.12
N HIS A 138 1.01 22.20 24.05
CA HIS A 138 -0.24 21.94 24.77
C HIS A 138 -0.79 20.53 24.52
N GLU A 139 -1.06 19.78 25.59
CA GLU A 139 -1.62 18.43 25.53
C GLU A 139 -2.94 18.38 26.30
N SER A 140 -3.95 17.70 25.76
CA SER A 140 -5.18 17.43 26.48
C SER A 140 -5.70 16.03 26.16
N VAL A 141 -5.55 15.13 27.13
CA VAL A 141 -6.04 13.74 27.04
C VAL A 141 -7.57 13.71 26.95
N LYS A 142 -8.26 14.57 27.71
CA LYS A 142 -9.73 14.65 27.70
C LYS A 142 -10.29 15.05 26.33
N ASN A 143 -9.59 15.94 25.62
CA ASN A 143 -10.04 16.50 24.34
C ASN A 143 -9.30 15.90 23.13
N HIS A 144 -8.53 14.81 23.33
CA HIS A 144 -7.74 14.15 22.28
C HIS A 144 -6.78 15.10 21.53
N ILE A 145 -6.14 16.02 22.23
CA ILE A 145 -5.17 16.96 21.68
C ILE A 145 -3.75 16.45 21.94
N THR A 146 -3.03 16.05 20.89
CA THR A 146 -1.64 15.60 20.97
C THR A 146 -0.66 16.77 20.87
N PRO A 147 0.47 16.74 21.60
CA PRO A 147 1.52 17.76 21.48
C PRO A 147 2.31 17.58 20.19
N PHE A 148 2.81 18.69 19.62
CA PHE A 148 3.75 18.64 18.50
C PHE A 148 5.20 18.68 19.00
N SER A 149 6.12 18.08 18.24
CA SER A 149 7.55 18.12 18.57
C SER A 149 8.13 19.48 18.13
N LEU A 150 8.64 20.23 19.08
CA LEU A 150 9.21 21.56 18.82
C LEU A 150 10.69 21.45 18.48
N LEU A 151 11.08 21.97 17.32
CA LEU A 151 12.47 22.17 16.93
C LEU A 151 12.78 23.67 16.87
N LEU A 152 13.32 24.17 17.98
CA LEU A 152 13.77 25.55 18.08
C LEU A 152 15.13 25.70 17.40
N TYR A 153 15.24 26.70 16.53
CA TYR A 153 16.50 27.10 15.96
C TYR A 153 16.67 28.61 16.06
N ARG A 154 17.93 29.04 16.24
CA ARG A 154 18.28 30.45 16.33
C ARG A 154 18.85 30.91 15.00
N ILE A 155 18.15 31.78 14.28
CA ILE A 155 18.75 32.54 13.19
C ILE A 155 19.02 33.94 13.72
N ASP A 156 20.31 34.27 13.86
CA ASP A 156 20.71 35.64 14.14
C ASP A 156 20.58 36.45 12.85
N ASP A 157 19.67 37.43 12.87
CA ASP A 157 19.34 38.22 11.70
C ASP A 157 20.53 39.06 11.19
N SER A 158 21.53 39.31 12.05
CA SER A 158 22.77 40.00 11.70
C SER A 158 23.75 39.18 10.84
N LEU A 159 23.54 37.86 10.72
CA LEU A 159 24.44 36.99 9.97
C LEU A 159 24.32 37.21 8.45
N ARG A 160 25.45 37.10 7.73
CA ARG A 160 25.45 37.06 6.26
C ARG A 160 24.59 35.90 5.75
N SER A 161 23.85 36.13 4.66
CA SER A 161 22.92 35.17 4.02
C SER A 161 23.50 33.75 3.88
N GLN A 162 24.77 33.62 3.49
CA GLN A 162 25.42 32.32 3.30
C GLN A 162 25.59 31.51 4.60
N LYS A 163 25.89 32.17 5.72
CA LYS A 163 25.97 31.50 7.04
C LYS A 163 24.59 31.08 7.51
N LYS A 164 23.55 31.91 7.28
CA LYS A 164 22.15 31.56 7.58
C LYS A 164 21.73 30.28 6.85
N ARG A 165 21.97 30.21 5.53
CA ARG A 165 21.70 29.00 4.72
C ARG A 165 22.44 27.75 5.21
N THR A 166 23.67 27.91 5.70
CA THR A 166 24.46 26.78 6.23
C THR A 166 23.83 26.20 7.50
N VAL A 167 23.37 27.06 8.42
CA VAL A 167 22.68 26.64 9.65
C VAL A 167 21.36 25.94 9.34
N ILE A 168 20.55 26.51 8.44
CA ILE A 168 19.28 25.89 7.99
C ILE A 168 19.54 24.51 7.38
N ARG A 169 20.56 24.39 6.51
CA ARG A 169 20.94 23.12 5.89
C ARG A 169 21.34 22.06 6.91
N GLN A 170 22.19 22.41 7.88
CA GLN A 170 22.61 21.49 8.94
C GLN A 170 21.41 21.00 9.77
N MET A 171 20.45 21.88 10.04
CA MET A 171 19.22 21.53 10.76
C MET A 171 18.34 20.57 9.94
N LEU A 172 18.13 20.86 8.66
CA LEU A 172 17.29 20.03 7.78
C LEU A 172 17.93 18.68 7.42
N MET A 173 19.27 18.57 7.43
CA MET A 173 19.99 17.32 7.19
C MET A 173 19.60 16.21 8.18
N ASN A 174 19.25 16.56 9.42
CA ASN A 174 18.77 15.58 10.41
C ASN A 174 17.48 14.86 9.95
N PHE A 175 16.75 15.44 8.99
CA PHE A 175 15.53 14.87 8.44
C PHE A 175 15.73 14.15 7.10
N GLN A 176 16.95 13.92 6.66
CA GLN A 176 17.23 13.24 5.39
C GLN A 176 17.09 11.70 5.49
N ASP A 177 17.33 11.12 6.67
CA ASP A 177 17.30 9.66 6.86
C ASP A 177 15.87 9.15 7.09
N ASN A 178 15.44 8.16 6.30
CA ASN A 178 14.12 7.48 6.23
C ASN A 178 13.03 8.13 5.36
N VAL A 179 13.01 7.72 4.08
CA VAL A 179 11.98 8.04 3.07
C VAL A 179 10.60 7.45 3.41
N GLN A 180 10.55 6.36 4.18
CA GLN A 180 9.31 5.59 4.38
C GLN A 180 8.34 6.15 5.45
N THR A 181 8.80 7.01 6.37
CA THR A 181 7.93 7.57 7.41
C THR A 181 7.39 8.93 6.99
N PRO A 182 6.06 9.15 6.91
CA PRO A 182 5.50 10.46 6.59
C PRO A 182 5.92 11.47 7.65
N ARG A 183 6.49 12.60 7.23
CA ARG A 183 6.90 13.70 8.12
C ARG A 183 6.03 14.92 7.91
N GLN A 184 5.61 15.51 9.01
CA GLN A 184 4.84 16.73 9.01
C GLN A 184 5.69 17.87 9.56
N PHE A 185 5.72 18.99 8.85
CA PHE A 185 6.51 20.16 9.19
C PHE A 185 5.61 21.39 9.29
N ILE A 186 5.77 22.14 10.38
CA ILE A 186 5.20 23.48 10.55
C ILE A 186 6.35 24.47 10.54
N VAL A 187 6.32 25.46 9.67
CA VAL A 187 7.38 26.46 9.54
C VAL A 187 6.86 27.83 9.95
N LEU A 188 7.43 28.34 11.04
CA LEU A 188 7.16 29.67 11.60
C LEU A 188 8.46 30.46 11.55
N SER A 189 8.71 31.12 10.42
CA SER A 189 9.99 31.77 10.12
C SER A 189 9.83 32.92 9.14
N LYS A 190 10.58 34.01 9.36
CA LYS A 190 10.74 35.08 8.36
C LYS A 190 11.54 34.63 7.13
N PHE A 191 12.29 33.51 7.24
CA PHE A 191 13.16 32.96 6.20
C PHE A 191 12.56 31.71 5.54
N TYR A 192 11.24 31.65 5.38
CA TYR A 192 10.56 30.48 4.82
C TYR A 192 11.03 30.15 3.39
N GLU A 193 11.40 31.16 2.58
CA GLU A 193 11.90 30.98 1.21
C GLU A 193 13.21 30.18 1.17
N ASP A 194 14.18 30.54 2.02
CA ASP A 194 15.45 29.81 2.14
C ASP A 194 15.21 28.37 2.62
N ILE A 195 14.23 28.15 3.52
CA ILE A 195 13.85 26.81 4.00
C ILE A 195 13.29 25.97 2.85
N VAL A 196 12.41 26.53 2.02
CA VAL A 196 11.86 25.83 0.84
C VAL A 196 12.99 25.46 -0.13
N GLU A 197 13.86 26.40 -0.49
CA GLU A 197 14.96 26.12 -1.44
C GLU A 197 15.93 25.05 -0.92
N ILE A 198 16.30 25.12 0.37
CA ILE A 198 17.21 24.15 0.98
C ILE A 198 16.53 22.77 1.13
N ALA A 199 15.28 22.72 1.57
CA ALA A 199 14.52 21.48 1.68
C ALA A 199 14.37 20.78 0.31
N ALA A 200 14.20 21.55 -0.76
CA ALA A 200 14.20 21.05 -2.13
C ALA A 200 15.56 20.44 -2.51
N SER A 201 16.66 21.14 -2.20
CA SER A 201 18.02 20.62 -2.46
C SER A 201 18.35 19.35 -1.68
N LEU A 202 17.68 19.11 -0.55
CA LEU A 202 17.81 17.92 0.29
C LEU A 202 16.77 16.83 -0.04
N LYS A 203 15.92 17.03 -1.06
CA LYS A 203 14.83 16.13 -1.46
C LYS A 203 13.85 15.79 -0.33
N LEU A 204 13.55 16.76 0.54
CA LEU A 204 12.62 16.58 1.66
C LEU A 204 11.14 16.77 1.25
N PHE A 205 10.88 17.32 0.07
CA PHE A 205 9.55 17.34 -0.52
C PHE A 205 9.26 15.98 -1.16
N HIS A 206 8.47 15.17 -0.48
CA HIS A 206 8.05 13.84 -0.91
C HIS A 206 6.52 13.74 -0.80
N VAL A 207 5.93 12.81 -1.56
CA VAL A 207 4.49 12.50 -1.63
C VAL A 207 3.85 12.26 -0.25
N TYR A 208 4.63 11.79 0.72
CA TYR A 208 4.19 11.50 2.09
C TYR A 208 4.45 12.62 3.09
N ASN A 209 5.31 13.58 2.73
CA ASN A 209 5.66 14.69 3.61
C ASN A 209 4.67 15.83 3.42
N GLN A 210 4.30 16.50 4.52
CA GLN A 210 3.37 17.62 4.52
C GLN A 210 4.06 18.84 5.11
N TRP A 211 4.01 19.96 4.39
CA TRP A 211 4.64 21.19 4.80
C TRP A 211 3.60 22.29 4.94
N LEU A 212 3.54 22.90 6.13
CA LEU A 212 2.70 24.04 6.43
C LEU A 212 3.58 25.26 6.74
N PHE A 213 3.49 26.30 5.93
CA PHE A 213 4.28 27.52 6.08
C PHE A 213 3.40 28.68 6.56
N PHE A 214 3.85 29.39 7.59
CA PHE A 214 3.23 30.64 8.03
C PHE A 214 3.99 31.81 7.40
N VAL A 215 3.27 32.61 6.62
CA VAL A 215 3.81 33.83 6.00
C VAL A 215 3.40 35.03 6.85
N LEU A 216 4.38 35.58 7.56
CA LEU A 216 4.19 36.61 8.58
C LEU A 216 4.33 38.05 8.05
N ASN A 217 4.67 38.23 6.78
CA ASN A 217 5.07 39.52 6.23
C ASN A 217 3.90 40.52 6.20
N GLU A 218 4.14 41.75 6.71
CA GLU A 218 3.17 42.85 6.76
C GLU A 218 2.86 43.43 5.36
N GLU A 219 3.73 43.21 4.37
CA GLU A 219 3.56 43.67 2.99
C GLU A 219 2.82 42.62 2.12
N LEU A 220 1.57 42.33 2.49
CA LEU A 220 0.66 41.40 1.82
C LEU A 220 0.46 41.63 0.32
N ARG A 221 0.82 42.79 -0.23
CA ARG A 221 0.46 43.15 -1.61
C ARG A 221 1.26 42.40 -2.67
N ASN A 222 2.38 41.75 -2.31
CA ASN A 222 3.31 41.15 -3.28
C ASN A 222 3.71 39.69 -3.00
N TYR A 223 3.07 38.98 -2.05
CA TYR A 223 3.39 37.55 -1.86
C TYR A 223 2.86 36.73 -3.03
N ASP A 224 3.77 36.19 -3.84
CA ASP A 224 3.44 35.25 -4.91
C ASP A 224 3.97 33.86 -4.53
N ALA A 225 3.06 33.00 -4.06
CA ALA A 225 3.37 31.62 -3.68
C ALA A 225 4.05 30.85 -4.83
N VAL A 226 3.74 31.20 -6.08
CA VAL A 226 4.30 30.54 -7.25
C VAL A 226 5.81 30.77 -7.33
N SER A 227 6.28 32.00 -7.08
CA SER A 227 7.70 32.37 -7.14
C SER A 227 8.59 31.52 -6.22
N VAL A 228 8.08 31.18 -5.04
CA VAL A 228 8.79 30.39 -4.01
C VAL A 228 8.82 28.90 -4.38
N THR A 229 7.82 28.42 -5.13
CA THR A 229 7.69 27.01 -5.52
C THR A 229 8.18 26.68 -6.94
N GLN A 230 8.72 27.64 -7.69
CA GLN A 230 9.13 27.46 -9.10
C GLN A 230 10.08 26.28 -9.34
N ASN A 231 10.95 25.99 -8.38
CA ASN A 231 11.99 24.95 -8.50
C ASN A 231 11.60 23.61 -7.88
N LEU A 232 10.37 23.47 -7.40
CA LEU A 232 9.92 22.24 -6.77
C LEU A 232 9.49 21.20 -7.80
N GLU A 233 9.85 19.96 -7.54
CA GLU A 233 9.36 18.81 -8.31
C GLU A 233 7.89 18.55 -7.98
N GLU A 234 7.21 17.87 -8.90
CA GLU A 234 5.83 17.43 -8.71
C GLU A 234 5.72 16.52 -7.46
N GLY A 235 4.55 16.44 -6.83
CA GLY A 235 4.31 15.59 -5.66
C GLY A 235 4.59 16.22 -4.30
N ALA A 236 5.09 17.45 -4.24
CA ALA A 236 5.23 18.20 -2.99
C ALA A 236 3.85 18.55 -2.40
N ASN A 237 3.61 18.25 -1.12
CA ASN A 237 2.40 18.70 -0.40
C ASN A 237 2.71 19.94 0.45
N ILE A 238 2.28 21.10 -0.03
CA ILE A 238 2.60 22.40 0.59
C ILE A 238 1.34 23.22 0.76
N ALA A 239 1.16 23.76 1.96
CA ALA A 239 0.14 24.73 2.30
C ALA A 239 0.76 25.98 2.94
N PHE A 240 0.18 27.14 2.65
CA PHE A 240 0.55 28.44 3.18
C PHE A 240 -0.61 29.03 3.98
N ILE A 241 -0.31 29.51 5.18
CA ILE A 241 -1.19 30.33 5.98
C ILE A 241 -0.68 31.76 5.88
N LEU A 242 -1.44 32.59 5.17
CA LEU A 242 -1.11 33.96 4.85
C LEU A 242 -1.81 34.88 5.84
N ASN A 243 -1.05 35.76 6.48
CA ASN A 243 -1.67 36.89 7.17
C ASN A 243 -2.44 37.69 6.11
N ALA A 244 -3.69 38.08 6.37
CA ALA A 244 -4.53 38.92 5.52
C ALA A 244 -5.29 39.96 6.38
N THR A 245 -4.70 40.30 7.52
CA THR A 245 -5.27 41.20 8.53
C THR A 245 -5.42 42.62 7.97
N GLU A 246 -6.61 43.21 8.17
CA GLU A 246 -6.87 44.61 7.80
C GLU A 246 -6.60 45.56 8.98
N PRO A 247 -5.83 46.65 8.80
CA PRO A 247 -5.43 47.56 9.88
C PRO A 247 -6.56 48.48 10.40
N THR A 248 -7.76 48.41 9.81
CA THR A 248 -8.88 49.32 10.11
C THR A 248 -9.90 48.74 11.09
N GLY A 249 -9.67 47.55 11.62
CA GLY A 249 -10.63 46.87 12.49
C GLY A 249 -10.58 47.32 13.96
N THR A 250 -11.70 47.17 14.67
CA THR A 250 -11.81 47.56 16.10
C THR A 250 -12.12 46.35 16.97
N SER A 251 -11.10 45.73 17.57
CA SER A 251 -11.24 44.63 18.52
C SER A 251 -11.50 45.13 19.94
N SER A 252 -12.75 45.45 20.27
CA SER A 252 -13.13 45.76 21.65
C SER A 252 -14.08 44.71 22.25
N ILE A 253 -13.91 44.48 23.55
CA ILE A 253 -14.78 43.57 24.33
C ILE A 253 -16.25 44.01 24.22
N ASN A 254 -16.52 45.32 24.22
CA ASN A 254 -17.89 45.82 24.08
C ASN A 254 -18.48 45.54 22.68
N CYS A 255 -17.66 45.62 21.64
CA CYS A 255 -18.07 45.32 20.27
C CYS A 255 -18.40 43.82 20.13
N THR A 256 -17.53 42.94 20.61
CA THR A 256 -17.79 41.47 20.59
C THR A 256 -19.01 41.08 21.40
N ILE A 257 -19.23 41.72 22.56
CA ILE A 257 -20.47 41.55 23.34
C ILE A 257 -21.70 41.95 22.53
N ALA A 258 -21.66 43.11 21.85
CA ALA A 258 -22.78 43.59 21.04
C ALA A 258 -23.09 42.66 19.87
N GLU A 259 -22.07 42.19 19.15
CA GLU A 259 -22.24 41.25 18.05
C GLU A 259 -22.80 39.90 18.50
N LEU A 260 -22.26 39.33 19.58
CA LEU A 260 -22.75 38.06 20.11
C LEU A 260 -24.18 38.19 20.65
N SER A 261 -24.50 39.31 21.30
CA SER A 261 -25.87 39.59 21.79
C SER A 261 -26.84 39.71 20.61
N MET A 262 -26.44 40.43 19.56
CA MET A 262 -27.23 40.59 18.34
C MET A 262 -27.43 39.26 17.63
N ALA A 263 -26.36 38.49 17.43
CA ALA A 263 -26.41 37.16 16.83
C ALA A 263 -27.36 36.24 17.60
N PHE A 264 -27.27 36.22 18.93
CA PHE A 264 -28.12 35.38 19.78
C PHE A 264 -29.60 35.80 19.71
N VAL A 265 -29.91 37.09 19.86
CA VAL A 265 -31.29 37.60 19.83
C VAL A 265 -31.91 37.42 18.45
N THR A 266 -31.18 37.70 17.37
CA THR A 266 -31.66 37.47 16.00
C THR A 266 -31.91 35.98 15.74
N SER A 267 -31.03 35.09 16.22
CA SER A 267 -31.20 33.65 16.08
C SER A 267 -32.44 33.13 16.81
N ILE A 268 -32.68 33.61 18.04
CA ILE A 268 -33.90 33.27 18.79
C ILE A 268 -35.13 33.83 18.10
N SER A 269 -35.11 35.09 17.67
CA SER A 269 -36.25 35.70 16.98
C SER A 269 -36.60 34.93 15.71
N ARG A 270 -35.60 34.47 14.96
CA ARG A 270 -35.81 33.64 13.77
C ARG A 270 -36.43 32.30 14.12
N MET A 271 -35.85 31.59 15.09
CA MET A 271 -36.36 30.29 15.54
C MET A 271 -37.81 30.39 16.04
N ILE A 272 -38.17 31.43 16.81
CA ILE A 272 -39.54 31.65 17.30
C ILE A 272 -40.52 31.86 16.14
N VAL A 273 -40.14 32.66 15.13
CA VAL A 273 -41.00 32.93 13.97
C VAL A 273 -41.22 31.64 13.16
N GLU A 274 -40.18 30.83 12.98
CA GLU A 274 -40.28 29.54 12.29
C GLU A 274 -41.17 28.56 13.08
N GLU A 275 -40.95 28.40 14.39
CA GLU A 275 -41.79 27.60 15.28
C GLU A 275 -43.26 28.04 15.25
N GLN A 276 -43.52 29.36 15.28
CA GLN A 276 -44.87 29.92 15.24
C GLN A 276 -45.57 29.65 13.90
N SER A 277 -44.83 29.72 12.79
CA SER A 277 -45.39 29.43 11.46
C SER A 277 -45.84 27.97 11.33
N ILE A 278 -45.03 27.04 11.86
CA ILE A 278 -45.33 25.61 11.85
C ILE A 278 -46.50 25.28 12.78
N TYR A 279 -46.50 25.82 14.01
CA TYR A 279 -47.57 25.59 14.98
C TYR A 279 -48.94 26.06 14.45
N GLY A 280 -48.97 27.12 13.64
CA GLY A 280 -50.21 27.63 13.05
C GLY A 280 -50.84 26.71 11.99
N GLU A 281 -50.10 25.75 11.46
CA GLU A 281 -50.52 24.90 10.33
C GLU A 281 -50.86 23.45 10.75
N ILE A 282 -50.53 23.04 11.98
CA ILE A 282 -50.65 21.65 12.43
C ILE A 282 -51.48 21.51 13.72
N SER A 283 -51.85 20.28 14.06
CA SER A 283 -52.54 19.96 15.31
C SER A 283 -51.60 19.95 16.52
N ASP A 284 -52.15 20.11 17.73
CA ASP A 284 -51.37 20.09 18.98
C ASP A 284 -50.64 18.75 19.21
N GLU A 285 -51.22 17.64 18.77
CA GLU A 285 -50.65 16.29 18.91
C GLU A 285 -49.43 16.11 17.97
N GLU A 286 -49.53 16.61 16.74
CA GLU A 286 -48.41 16.63 15.79
C GLU A 286 -47.32 17.58 16.26
N TRP A 287 -47.67 18.74 16.82
CA TRP A 287 -46.71 19.69 17.38
C TRP A 287 -45.90 19.09 18.53
N GLU A 288 -46.54 18.37 19.46
CA GLU A 288 -45.83 17.69 20.55
C GLU A 288 -44.86 16.60 20.05
N ALA A 289 -45.11 16.03 18.87
CA ALA A 289 -44.22 15.05 18.25
C ALA A 289 -43.01 15.69 17.53
N ILE A 290 -43.17 16.89 16.95
CA ILE A 290 -42.13 17.55 16.14
C ILE A 290 -41.39 18.69 16.85
N ARG A 291 -41.90 19.18 17.99
CA ARG A 291 -41.27 20.28 18.75
C ARG A 291 -39.81 19.93 19.07
N TYR A 292 -38.92 20.89 18.85
CA TYR A 292 -37.51 20.67 19.12
C TYR A 292 -37.26 20.30 20.58
N THR A 293 -36.44 19.27 20.77
CA THR A 293 -35.82 18.98 22.05
C THR A 293 -34.87 20.11 22.45
N LYS A 294 -34.52 20.18 23.73
CA LYS A 294 -33.59 21.22 24.22
C LYS A 294 -32.23 21.20 23.50
N GLN A 295 -31.75 20.01 23.14
CA GLN A 295 -30.48 19.85 22.43
C GLN A 295 -30.61 20.29 20.96
N GLU A 296 -31.69 19.92 20.27
CA GLU A 296 -31.93 20.39 18.91
C GLU A 296 -32.08 21.92 18.85
N LYS A 297 -32.80 22.54 19.81
CA LYS A 297 -32.84 24.00 19.92
C LYS A 297 -31.46 24.61 20.11
N GLN A 298 -30.60 23.99 20.92
CA GLN A 298 -29.22 24.44 21.10
C GLN A 298 -28.44 24.38 19.78
N ASP A 299 -28.56 23.29 19.04
CA ASP A 299 -27.83 23.07 17.78
C ASP A 299 -28.31 24.03 16.68
N GLU A 300 -29.62 24.27 16.56
CA GLU A 300 -30.21 25.22 15.61
C GLU A 300 -29.83 26.68 15.93
N ILE A 301 -29.96 27.10 17.20
CA ILE A 301 -29.55 28.46 17.61
C ILE A 301 -28.06 28.65 17.34
N LEU A 302 -27.23 27.65 17.63
CA LEU A 302 -25.80 27.69 17.35
C LEU A 302 -25.52 27.82 15.84
N GLY A 303 -26.26 27.12 15.00
CA GLY A 303 -26.20 27.24 13.54
C GLY A 303 -26.50 28.65 13.06
N TYR A 304 -27.67 29.19 13.43
CA TYR A 304 -28.07 30.56 13.06
C TYR A 304 -27.11 31.62 13.57
N MET A 305 -26.57 31.45 14.79
CA MET A 305 -25.57 32.38 15.32
C MET A 305 -24.30 32.39 14.48
N LYS A 306 -23.79 31.21 14.08
CA LYS A 306 -22.58 31.12 13.25
C LYS A 306 -22.80 31.73 11.87
N ASP A 307 -23.97 31.50 11.26
CA ASP A 307 -24.31 32.08 9.96
C ASP A 307 -24.42 33.61 10.05
N TYR A 308 -25.05 34.12 11.11
CA TYR A 308 -25.12 35.56 11.37
C TYR A 308 -23.72 36.16 11.53
N ILE A 309 -22.87 35.55 12.36
CA ILE A 309 -21.50 36.04 12.58
C ILE A 309 -20.71 36.01 11.26
N ARG A 310 -20.83 34.95 10.47
CA ARG A 310 -20.14 34.84 9.17
C ARG A 310 -20.52 35.97 8.20
N MET A 311 -21.79 36.37 8.18
CA MET A 311 -22.27 37.42 7.26
C MET A 311 -22.02 38.84 7.79
N ASN A 312 -22.06 39.04 9.11
CA ASN A 312 -22.17 40.36 9.71
C ASN A 312 -21.02 40.76 10.65
N SER A 313 -20.02 39.91 10.89
CA SER A 313 -18.93 40.22 11.83
C SER A 313 -18.05 41.38 11.36
N LYS A 314 -17.88 42.37 12.23
CA LYS A 314 -17.04 43.57 12.08
C LYS A 314 -16.09 43.79 13.26
N CYS A 315 -16.43 43.31 14.46
CA CYS A 315 -15.68 43.57 15.70
C CYS A 315 -14.40 42.74 15.84
N ALA A 316 -14.27 41.66 15.10
CA ALA A 316 -13.09 40.80 15.10
C ALA A 316 -12.68 40.39 13.67
N SER A 317 -13.11 41.18 12.68
CA SER A 317 -12.70 41.03 11.28
C SER A 317 -11.33 41.62 10.99
N CYS A 318 -10.67 42.24 11.98
CA CYS A 318 -9.32 42.80 11.82
C CYS A 318 -8.34 41.67 11.50
N SER A 319 -8.27 40.66 12.37
CA SER A 319 -7.37 39.52 12.20
C SER A 319 -7.98 38.48 11.28
N HIS A 320 -7.46 38.40 10.07
CA HIS A 320 -7.90 37.44 9.05
C HIS A 320 -6.68 36.73 8.48
N TRP A 321 -6.75 35.40 8.40
CA TRP A 321 -5.65 34.58 7.87
C TRP A 321 -6.19 33.68 6.77
N LYS A 322 -5.69 33.85 5.55
CA LYS A 322 -6.09 33.07 4.39
C LYS A 322 -5.24 31.80 4.28
N ILE A 323 -5.81 30.72 3.78
CA ILE A 323 -5.14 29.43 3.64
C ILE A 323 -5.12 29.05 2.17
N GLU A 324 -3.93 28.91 1.62
CA GLU A 324 -3.74 28.48 0.25
C GLU A 324 -2.96 27.17 0.22
N THR A 325 -3.38 26.21 -0.61
CA THR A 325 -2.62 24.97 -0.82
C THR A 325 -2.23 24.85 -2.28
N ALA A 326 -1.04 24.29 -2.49
CA ALA A 326 -0.59 23.95 -3.83
C ALA A 326 -1.21 22.63 -4.29
N LEU A 327 -1.78 22.62 -5.49
CA LEU A 327 -2.09 21.43 -6.25
C LEU A 327 -0.92 21.10 -7.15
N THR A 328 -0.31 19.95 -6.90
CA THR A 328 0.96 19.57 -7.51
C THR A 328 0.83 18.27 -8.28
N TRP A 329 0.00 17.31 -7.87
CA TRP A 329 -0.02 15.98 -8.49
C TRP A 329 -0.73 15.99 -9.85
N GLY A 330 -0.07 15.50 -10.91
CA GLY A 330 -0.63 15.30 -12.25
C GLY A 330 -0.74 16.59 -13.09
N LYS A 331 -0.40 17.75 -12.54
CA LYS A 331 -0.50 19.05 -13.21
C LYS A 331 0.50 19.20 -14.34
N SER A 332 1.66 18.56 -14.25
CA SER A 332 2.67 18.62 -15.33
C SER A 332 2.20 17.93 -16.62
N GLU A 333 1.24 17.00 -16.51
CA GLU A 333 0.61 16.27 -17.62
C GLU A 333 -0.63 17.00 -18.15
N GLU A 334 -1.48 17.53 -17.26
CA GLU A 334 -2.68 18.31 -17.64
C GLU A 334 -2.32 19.52 -18.52
N HIS A 335 -1.27 20.25 -18.16
CA HIS A 335 -0.81 21.44 -18.90
C HIS A 335 -0.24 21.11 -20.29
N ARG A 336 0.13 19.85 -20.57
CA ARG A 336 0.72 19.45 -21.85
C ARG A 336 -0.32 19.29 -22.96
N ARG A 337 -1.57 18.94 -22.64
CA ARG A 337 -2.69 18.85 -23.61
C ARG A 337 -3.10 20.19 -24.23
N TYR A 338 -2.99 21.27 -23.47
CA TYR A 338 -3.38 22.61 -23.91
C TYR A 338 -2.28 23.35 -24.69
N GLN A 339 -1.14 22.71 -24.99
CA GLN A 339 -0.02 23.31 -25.72
C GLN A 339 -0.28 23.54 -27.22
N THR A 340 -1.45 23.19 -27.77
CA THR A 340 -1.75 23.47 -29.18
C THR A 340 -2.10 24.94 -29.45
N ASN A 341 -2.39 25.76 -28.44
CA ASN A 341 -2.67 27.19 -28.62
C ASN A 341 -2.27 27.98 -27.37
N LEU A 342 -1.04 28.50 -27.28
CA LEU A 342 -0.65 29.74 -26.55
C LEU A 342 0.89 29.85 -26.45
N GLU A 343 1.50 30.57 -27.39
CA GLU A 343 2.94 30.88 -27.44
C GLU A 343 3.42 31.93 -26.41
N LEU A 344 2.58 32.35 -25.45
CA LEU A 344 2.90 33.48 -24.56
C LEU A 344 2.47 33.25 -23.11
N ARG A 345 2.97 32.20 -22.45
CA ARG A 345 3.06 32.15 -20.98
C ARG A 345 4.38 31.52 -20.53
N ASP A 346 5.01 32.24 -19.59
CA ASP A 346 6.35 32.04 -19.06
C ASP A 346 6.63 30.57 -18.73
N THR A 347 7.79 30.07 -19.16
CA THR A 347 8.17 28.65 -19.11
C THR A 347 8.39 28.11 -17.69
N ARG A 348 8.35 28.98 -16.68
CA ARG A 348 8.73 28.70 -15.28
C ARG A 348 7.57 28.39 -14.33
N ASN A 349 6.31 28.68 -14.68
CA ASN A 349 5.14 28.51 -13.79
C ASN A 349 4.18 27.41 -14.29
N ARG A 350 4.64 26.14 -14.43
CA ARG A 350 3.87 25.10 -15.14
C ARG A 350 3.31 23.94 -14.30
N ASN A 351 3.70 23.79 -13.03
CA ASN A 351 3.40 22.57 -12.26
C ASN A 351 2.51 22.77 -11.01
N PHE A 352 2.28 24.02 -10.59
CA PHE A 352 1.62 24.34 -9.33
C PHE A 352 0.41 25.24 -9.58
N GLU A 353 -0.75 24.83 -9.09
CA GLU A 353 -1.96 25.67 -9.03
C GLU A 353 -2.32 25.87 -7.57
N PHE A 354 -2.43 27.12 -7.12
CA PHE A 354 -2.83 27.43 -5.76
C PHE A 354 -4.34 27.57 -5.68
N ILE A 355 -4.93 26.88 -4.71
CA ILE A 355 -6.35 27.00 -4.40
C ILE A 355 -6.53 27.57 -3.00
N ASP A 356 -7.58 28.37 -2.84
CA ASP A 356 -8.02 28.85 -1.53
C ASP A 356 -8.80 27.73 -0.81
N VAL A 357 -8.27 27.29 0.32
CA VAL A 357 -8.87 26.22 1.15
C VAL A 357 -9.88 26.81 2.13
N GLY A 358 -9.71 28.08 2.50
CA GLY A 358 -10.48 28.74 3.54
C GLY A 358 -9.67 29.74 4.34
N TYR A 359 -10.18 30.12 5.49
CA TYR A 359 -9.58 31.17 6.31
C TYR A 359 -9.78 30.93 7.79
N TRP A 360 -9.00 31.64 8.60
CA TRP A 360 -9.13 31.67 10.06
C TRP A 360 -9.52 33.06 10.55
N THR A 361 -10.41 33.10 11.53
CA THR A 361 -10.77 34.32 12.28
C THR A 361 -10.82 34.05 13.79
N PRO A 362 -10.56 35.06 14.64
CA PRO A 362 -10.72 34.93 16.09
C PRO A 362 -12.14 34.53 16.52
N THR A 363 -13.18 34.94 15.78
CA THR A 363 -14.57 34.62 16.12
C THR A 363 -14.92 33.15 15.92
N LEU A 364 -14.66 32.59 14.74
CA LEU A 364 -15.16 31.27 14.34
C LEU A 364 -14.05 30.20 14.28
N GLY A 365 -12.78 30.60 14.32
CA GLY A 365 -11.63 29.72 14.12
C GLY A 365 -11.44 29.41 12.65
N PHE A 366 -11.03 28.20 12.29
CA PHE A 366 -10.90 27.80 10.89
C PHE A 366 -12.25 27.55 10.25
N ILE A 367 -12.47 28.16 9.10
CA ILE A 367 -13.58 27.88 8.19
C ILE A 367 -12.96 27.38 6.90
N THR A 368 -13.05 26.08 6.67
CA THR A 368 -12.47 25.40 5.51
C THR A 368 -13.56 24.95 4.55
N HIS A 369 -13.43 25.30 3.27
CA HIS A 369 -14.28 24.81 2.18
C HIS A 369 -13.72 23.51 1.57
N GLU A 370 -12.41 23.31 1.67
CA GLU A 370 -11.70 22.10 1.22
C GLU A 370 -10.74 21.60 2.32
N VAL A 371 -10.15 20.43 2.15
CA VAL A 371 -9.10 19.93 3.05
C VAL A 371 -7.76 20.62 2.79
N MET A 372 -6.98 20.89 3.85
CA MET A 372 -5.70 21.61 3.75
C MET A 372 -4.64 20.88 2.89
N PHE A 373 -4.71 19.56 2.79
CA PHE A 373 -3.84 18.75 1.93
C PHE A 373 -4.70 17.84 1.03
N PRO A 374 -5.20 18.35 -0.11
CA PRO A 374 -6.19 17.65 -0.92
C PRO A 374 -5.67 16.36 -1.54
N HIS A 375 -4.40 16.29 -1.92
CA HIS A 375 -3.84 15.08 -2.54
C HIS A 375 -3.79 13.86 -1.62
N ILE A 376 -3.70 14.06 -0.30
CA ILE A 376 -3.69 12.95 0.65
C ILE A 376 -5.07 12.31 0.81
N VAL A 377 -6.14 13.08 0.53
CA VAL A 377 -7.53 12.61 0.65
C VAL A 377 -8.12 12.26 -0.71
N HIS A 378 -7.84 13.06 -1.74
CA HIS A 378 -8.45 13.02 -3.06
C HIS A 378 -7.50 12.54 -4.18
N SER A 379 -6.25 12.21 -3.85
CA SER A 379 -5.22 11.74 -4.78
C SER A 379 -5.06 12.68 -5.99
N PHE A 380 -5.24 12.19 -7.23
CA PHE A 380 -5.08 12.99 -8.46
C PHE A 380 -6.33 13.76 -8.92
N ARG A 381 -7.41 13.81 -8.12
CA ARG A 381 -8.61 14.65 -8.39
C ARG A 381 -9.20 14.51 -9.81
N ASN A 382 -9.22 13.30 -10.34
CA ASN A 382 -9.73 12.96 -11.68
C ASN A 382 -9.00 13.67 -12.85
N ILE A 383 -7.72 13.99 -12.69
CA ILE A 383 -6.88 14.47 -13.79
C ILE A 383 -6.75 13.37 -14.86
N THR A 384 -6.80 13.77 -16.14
CA THR A 384 -6.61 12.85 -17.27
C THR A 384 -5.14 12.74 -17.66
N MET A 385 -4.56 11.54 -17.61
CA MET A 385 -3.17 11.26 -17.95
C MET A 385 -3.03 10.55 -19.30
N ASP A 386 -2.01 10.90 -20.07
CA ASP A 386 -1.67 10.20 -21.31
C ASP A 386 -0.69 9.05 -21.03
N ILE A 387 -1.09 7.82 -21.37
CA ILE A 387 -0.36 6.59 -21.05
C ILE A 387 0.01 5.86 -22.33
N LEU A 388 1.27 5.45 -22.43
CA LEU A 388 1.78 4.72 -23.58
C LEU A 388 1.57 3.20 -23.41
N THR A 389 1.22 2.49 -24.47
CA THR A 389 1.05 1.03 -24.45
C THR A 389 1.42 0.40 -25.79
N VAL A 390 1.60 -0.92 -25.79
CA VAL A 390 1.83 -1.77 -26.97
C VAL A 390 0.94 -3.02 -26.85
N HIS A 391 0.51 -3.60 -27.97
CA HIS A 391 -0.18 -4.89 -27.98
C HIS A 391 0.84 -6.02 -27.73
N SER A 392 0.69 -6.75 -26.63
CA SER A 392 1.63 -7.80 -26.19
C SER A 392 0.89 -8.80 -25.27
N PRO A 393 0.16 -9.77 -25.82
CA PRO A 393 -0.55 -10.79 -25.04
C PRO A 393 0.42 -11.68 -24.23
N PRO A 394 0.07 -12.11 -23.00
CA PRO A 394 -1.17 -11.84 -22.26
C PRO A 394 -1.13 -10.56 -21.40
N TRP A 395 -0.04 -9.79 -21.46
CA TRP A 395 0.19 -8.63 -20.59
C TRP A 395 -0.67 -7.43 -20.98
N GLN A 396 -0.70 -7.10 -22.27
CA GLN A 396 -1.50 -6.03 -22.86
C GLN A 396 -2.24 -6.60 -24.07
N ILE A 397 -3.56 -6.62 -24.00
CA ILE A 397 -4.43 -7.07 -25.09
C ILE A 397 -5.29 -5.88 -25.50
N LEU A 398 -5.06 -5.38 -26.70
CA LEU A 398 -5.77 -4.22 -27.26
C LEU A 398 -6.71 -4.69 -28.37
N GLU A 399 -8.00 -4.39 -28.26
CA GLU A 399 -9.01 -4.58 -29.30
C GLU A 399 -9.17 -3.28 -30.07
N ARG A 400 -9.03 -3.35 -31.40
CA ARG A 400 -9.02 -2.20 -32.31
C ARG A 400 -10.30 -2.17 -33.14
N ASP A 401 -10.81 -0.97 -33.42
CA ASP A 401 -11.85 -0.79 -34.45
C ASP A 401 -11.24 -0.86 -35.86
N SER A 402 -12.09 -0.94 -36.88
CA SER A 402 -11.81 -0.76 -38.31
C SER A 402 -10.96 0.48 -38.65
N ARG A 403 -10.97 1.51 -37.80
CA ARG A 403 -10.16 2.74 -37.94
C ARG A 403 -8.79 2.66 -37.26
N GLY A 404 -8.52 1.60 -36.50
CA GLY A 404 -7.28 1.41 -35.75
C GLY A 404 -7.27 2.08 -34.37
N ASP A 405 -8.41 2.60 -33.90
CA ASP A 405 -8.55 3.17 -32.55
C ASP A 405 -8.79 2.06 -31.52
N ILE A 406 -8.26 2.22 -30.31
CA ILE A 406 -8.44 1.27 -29.20
C ILE A 406 -9.86 1.39 -28.66
N VAL A 407 -10.67 0.35 -28.84
CA VAL A 407 -12.06 0.31 -28.32
C VAL A 407 -12.10 -0.31 -26.94
N ARG A 408 -11.30 -1.35 -26.73
CA ARG A 408 -11.24 -2.09 -25.47
C ARG A 408 -9.82 -2.56 -25.22
N HIS A 409 -9.43 -2.54 -23.96
CA HIS A 409 -8.15 -3.07 -23.49
C HIS A 409 -8.40 -4.07 -22.37
N SER A 410 -7.59 -5.13 -22.36
CA SER A 410 -7.58 -6.21 -21.37
C SER A 410 -6.15 -6.74 -21.19
N GLY A 411 -5.95 -7.71 -20.30
CA GLY A 411 -4.63 -8.23 -19.96
C GLY A 411 -4.15 -7.76 -18.59
N ILE A 412 -3.10 -8.41 -18.07
CA ILE A 412 -2.66 -8.26 -16.67
C ILE A 412 -2.28 -6.81 -16.36
N THR A 413 -1.47 -6.18 -17.23
CA THR A 413 -0.99 -4.81 -17.02
C THR A 413 -2.12 -3.78 -17.14
N MET A 414 -3.08 -4.04 -18.04
CA MET A 414 -4.22 -3.17 -18.26
C MET A 414 -5.21 -3.19 -17.08
N GLU A 415 -5.43 -4.36 -16.47
CA GLU A 415 -6.23 -4.46 -15.24
C GLU A 415 -5.53 -3.79 -14.05
N ILE A 416 -4.21 -3.94 -13.92
CA ILE A 416 -3.42 -3.21 -12.91
C ILE A 416 -3.58 -1.69 -13.10
N LEU A 417 -3.45 -1.20 -14.33
CA LEU A 417 -3.62 0.23 -14.63
C LEU A 417 -5.02 0.74 -14.28
N LYS A 418 -6.06 -0.06 -14.56
CA LYS A 418 -7.45 0.27 -14.23
C LYS A 418 -7.69 0.34 -12.72
N GLU A 419 -7.11 -0.57 -11.95
CA GLU A 419 -7.19 -0.52 -10.48
C GLU A 419 -6.37 0.65 -9.91
N MET A 420 -5.20 0.97 -10.47
CA MET A 420 -4.44 2.17 -10.10
C MET A 420 -5.25 3.45 -10.34
N SER A 421 -5.93 3.55 -11.49
CA SER A 421 -6.81 4.67 -11.84
C SER A 421 -7.94 4.85 -10.83
N ARG A 422 -8.56 3.76 -10.38
CA ARG A 422 -9.64 3.78 -9.37
C ARG A 422 -9.12 4.18 -7.99
N MET A 423 -8.01 3.61 -7.55
CA MET A 423 -7.45 3.87 -6.21
C MET A 423 -6.88 5.29 -6.09
N LEU A 424 -6.19 5.76 -7.12
CA LEU A 424 -5.53 7.06 -7.12
C LEU A 424 -6.38 8.17 -7.76
N ASN A 425 -7.63 7.86 -8.13
CA ASN A 425 -8.61 8.80 -8.66
C ASN A 425 -8.06 9.64 -9.83
N PHE A 426 -7.58 8.98 -10.89
CA PHE A 426 -7.21 9.62 -12.16
C PHE A 426 -7.87 8.93 -13.35
N SER A 427 -8.14 9.69 -14.40
CA SER A 427 -8.59 9.19 -15.68
C SER A 427 -7.39 9.04 -16.63
N TYR A 428 -7.44 8.16 -17.63
CA TYR A 428 -6.33 7.99 -18.55
C TYR A 428 -6.76 7.77 -19.99
N ILE A 429 -5.88 8.14 -20.92
CA ILE A 429 -6.04 7.92 -22.36
C ILE A 429 -4.83 7.14 -22.87
N LEU A 430 -5.12 6.03 -23.54
CA LEU A 430 -4.10 5.10 -24.03
C LEU A 430 -3.63 5.52 -25.43
N HIS A 431 -2.31 5.54 -25.60
CA HIS A 431 -1.65 5.78 -26.86
C HIS A 431 -0.85 4.54 -27.25
N GLU A 432 -1.17 3.95 -28.39
CA GLU A 432 -0.43 2.80 -28.90
C GLU A 432 0.77 3.25 -29.73
N VAL A 433 1.94 2.65 -29.45
CA VAL A 433 3.10 2.78 -30.33
C VAL A 433 2.96 1.81 -31.49
N LYS A 434 2.82 2.35 -32.71
CA LYS A 434 2.85 1.55 -33.94
C LYS A 434 4.30 1.17 -34.23
N THR A 435 4.61 -0.12 -34.14
CA THR A 435 5.89 -0.69 -34.59
C THR A 435 6.03 -0.54 -36.10
N ASN A 436 7.27 -0.51 -36.61
CA ASN A 436 7.52 -0.28 -38.04
C ASN A 436 6.97 -1.44 -38.88
N PRO A 437 6.54 -1.20 -40.13
CA PRO A 437 6.04 -2.24 -41.03
C PRO A 437 7.02 -3.39 -41.31
N ALA A 438 8.33 -3.21 -41.08
CA ALA A 438 9.32 -4.28 -41.20
C ALA A 438 9.30 -5.27 -40.01
N GLU A 439 8.88 -4.83 -38.83
CA GLU A 439 8.59 -5.70 -37.68
C GLU A 439 7.17 -6.27 -37.81
N LEU A 440 6.22 -5.48 -38.32
CA LEU A 440 4.89 -5.97 -38.68
C LEU A 440 4.92 -6.97 -39.85
N ALA A 441 5.93 -6.99 -40.72
CA ALA A 441 6.03 -8.03 -41.78
C ALA A 441 6.39 -9.41 -41.20
N ALA A 442 7.05 -9.46 -40.03
CA ALA A 442 7.16 -10.68 -39.25
C ALA A 442 5.84 -11.03 -38.54
N GLU A 443 4.95 -10.03 -38.35
CA GLU A 443 3.63 -10.19 -37.75
C GLU A 443 2.48 -10.42 -38.76
N GLU A 444 2.55 -9.95 -40.00
CA GLU A 444 1.49 -10.10 -41.00
C GLU A 444 1.55 -11.48 -41.69
N MET A 445 2.68 -12.19 -41.56
CA MET A 445 2.72 -13.65 -41.75
C MET A 445 2.00 -14.43 -40.63
N GLN A 446 1.42 -13.78 -39.62
CA GLN A 446 0.71 -14.40 -38.49
C GLN A 446 -0.81 -14.59 -38.71
N GLN A 447 -1.44 -14.03 -39.75
CA GLN A 447 -2.90 -14.12 -39.88
C GLN A 447 -3.45 -15.47 -40.38
N THR A 448 -2.59 -16.46 -40.68
CA THR A 448 -3.00 -17.77 -41.22
C THR A 448 -2.91 -18.94 -40.25
N SER A 449 -2.45 -18.73 -39.00
CA SER A 449 -2.48 -19.76 -37.96
C SER A 449 -3.45 -19.40 -36.84
N ASN A 450 -4.34 -20.34 -36.50
CA ASN A 450 -5.41 -20.19 -35.51
C ASN A 450 -4.98 -19.39 -34.25
N LEU A 451 -5.83 -18.44 -33.83
CA LEU A 451 -5.74 -17.55 -32.65
C LEU A 451 -5.30 -18.20 -31.32
N THR A 452 -5.22 -19.53 -31.23
CA THR A 452 -4.87 -20.29 -30.04
C THR A 452 -3.36 -20.40 -29.79
N ASP A 453 -2.52 -20.23 -30.81
CA ASP A 453 -1.05 -20.36 -30.68
C ASP A 453 -0.36 -19.04 -30.29
N ASP A 454 -1.02 -17.91 -30.53
CA ASP A 454 -0.54 -16.54 -30.25
C ASP A 454 -0.57 -16.17 -28.75
N LEU A 455 -1.04 -17.10 -27.91
CA LEU A 455 -1.04 -17.00 -26.45
C LEU A 455 0.27 -17.50 -25.81
N LEU A 456 1.29 -17.85 -26.59
CA LEU A 456 2.64 -18.14 -26.10
C LEU A 456 3.36 -16.80 -25.84
N GLY A 457 3.27 -16.35 -24.58
CA GLY A 457 3.40 -14.95 -24.17
C GLY A 457 4.54 -14.15 -24.80
N SER A 458 4.26 -12.92 -25.18
CA SER A 458 5.25 -11.98 -25.70
C SER A 458 6.41 -11.76 -24.73
N LEU A 459 7.62 -11.57 -25.27
CA LEU A 459 8.85 -11.39 -24.51
C LEU A 459 8.83 -10.02 -23.81
N THR A 460 8.86 -10.01 -22.47
CA THR A 460 8.90 -8.76 -21.69
C THR A 460 10.27 -8.08 -21.68
N PHE A 461 11.28 -8.77 -22.20
CA PHE A 461 12.65 -8.24 -22.26
C PHE A 461 12.89 -7.38 -23.50
N ASN A 462 12.32 -7.74 -24.64
CA ASN A 462 12.53 -7.01 -25.89
C ASN A 462 11.52 -5.86 -26.01
N ILE A 463 11.93 -4.67 -25.56
CA ILE A 463 11.10 -3.46 -25.60
C ILE A 463 11.33 -2.75 -26.94
N PRO A 464 10.28 -2.43 -27.73
CA PRO A 464 10.43 -1.70 -28.98
C PRO A 464 11.18 -0.39 -28.79
N TYR A 465 12.12 -0.08 -29.70
CA TYR A 465 12.95 1.12 -29.58
C TYR A 465 12.11 2.41 -29.56
N GLN A 466 11.01 2.46 -30.32
CA GLN A 466 10.11 3.62 -30.36
C GLN A 466 9.50 3.92 -28.99
N VAL A 467 9.23 2.89 -28.17
CA VAL A 467 8.76 3.06 -26.78
C VAL A 467 9.85 3.72 -25.94
N ILE A 468 11.10 3.28 -26.08
CA ILE A 468 12.23 3.84 -25.33
C ILE A 468 12.44 5.31 -25.72
N GLU A 469 12.42 5.62 -27.01
CA GLU A 469 12.55 6.98 -27.54
C GLU A 469 11.40 7.89 -27.08
N THR A 470 10.16 7.43 -27.15
CA THR A 470 9.00 8.21 -26.67
C THR A 470 9.04 8.40 -25.15
N MET A 471 9.52 7.43 -24.39
CA MET A 471 9.72 7.57 -22.94
C MET A 471 10.87 8.54 -22.60
N GLN A 472 11.93 8.60 -23.40
CA GLN A 472 12.99 9.60 -23.27
C GLN A 472 12.47 11.03 -23.45
N SER A 473 11.56 11.23 -24.41
CA SER A 473 10.93 12.53 -24.63
C SER A 473 10.09 13.03 -23.45
N SER A 474 9.79 12.16 -22.47
CA SER A 474 8.94 12.46 -21.29
C SER A 474 7.59 13.06 -21.68
N ARG A 475 7.02 12.61 -22.81
CA ARG A 475 5.72 13.09 -23.32
C ARG A 475 4.53 12.44 -22.61
N TYR A 476 4.71 11.21 -22.13
CA TYR A 476 3.70 10.38 -21.49
C TYR A 476 4.01 10.24 -20.00
N PHE A 477 2.96 10.13 -19.18
CA PHE A 477 3.09 9.97 -17.73
C PHE A 477 3.79 8.65 -17.37
N MET A 478 3.41 7.57 -18.04
CA MET A 478 4.01 6.25 -17.90
C MET A 478 3.77 5.42 -19.16
N ALA A 479 4.50 4.33 -19.30
CA ALA A 479 4.16 3.29 -20.26
C ALA A 479 3.64 2.04 -19.52
N ALA A 480 2.37 1.72 -19.79
CA ALA A 480 1.69 0.54 -19.28
C ALA A 480 2.06 -0.70 -20.10
N LEU A 481 3.35 -1.02 -20.14
CA LEU A 481 3.87 -2.22 -20.75
C LEU A 481 4.62 -3.09 -19.73
N ALA A 482 4.64 -4.39 -19.96
CA ALA A 482 5.31 -5.34 -19.09
C ALA A 482 6.78 -5.38 -19.50
N ALA A 483 7.62 -4.71 -18.73
CA ALA A 483 9.02 -4.52 -19.04
C ALA A 483 9.88 -5.24 -18.02
N THR A 484 10.86 -5.99 -18.51
CA THR A 484 11.84 -6.64 -17.64
C THR A 484 12.73 -5.57 -17.01
N ILE A 485 12.81 -5.62 -15.68
CA ILE A 485 13.67 -4.76 -14.88
C ILE A 485 15.09 -5.29 -15.07
N ASP A 486 15.86 -4.52 -15.81
CA ASP A 486 17.30 -4.70 -16.04
C ASP A 486 18.02 -3.49 -15.46
N GLU A 487 19.36 -3.52 -15.37
CA GLU A 487 20.21 -2.50 -14.71
C GLU A 487 19.66 -1.06 -14.87
N PRO A 488 18.95 -0.53 -13.84
CA PRO A 488 18.17 0.70 -13.98
C PRO A 488 19.07 1.93 -14.22
N ASP A 489 20.29 1.88 -13.71
CA ASP A 489 21.24 3.00 -13.77
C ASP A 489 21.78 3.29 -15.17
N LYS A 490 21.67 2.34 -16.11
CA LYS A 490 22.13 2.50 -17.50
C LYS A 490 21.04 3.00 -18.45
N LYS A 491 19.78 3.12 -17.99
CA LYS A 491 18.65 3.48 -18.84
C LYS A 491 18.18 4.91 -18.60
N SER A 492 17.53 5.46 -19.62
CA SER A 492 16.98 6.82 -19.64
C SER A 492 15.60 6.95 -18.99
N PHE A 493 15.09 5.86 -18.44
CA PHE A 493 13.78 5.73 -17.79
C PHE A 493 13.94 4.88 -16.53
N ASN A 494 13.00 4.99 -15.60
CA ASN A 494 12.95 4.19 -14.39
C ASN A 494 11.84 3.13 -14.50
N TYR A 495 11.88 2.15 -13.59
CA TYR A 495 10.83 1.14 -13.48
C TYR A 495 10.01 1.37 -12.21
N THR A 496 8.76 0.90 -12.20
CA THR A 496 8.02 0.73 -10.96
C THR A 496 8.59 -0.42 -10.14
N VAL A 497 8.14 -0.54 -8.89
CA VAL A 497 8.26 -1.79 -8.13
C VAL A 497 7.75 -2.95 -8.99
N PRO A 498 8.42 -4.13 -8.99
CA PRO A 498 8.01 -5.27 -9.79
C PRO A 498 6.56 -5.66 -9.52
N ILE A 499 5.75 -5.70 -10.58
CA ILE A 499 4.36 -6.14 -10.54
C ILE A 499 4.24 -7.67 -10.60
N SER A 500 5.25 -8.34 -11.15
CA SER A 500 5.29 -9.79 -11.30
C SER A 500 6.74 -10.27 -11.30
N VAL A 501 6.98 -11.44 -10.73
CA VAL A 501 8.28 -12.12 -10.79
C VAL A 501 8.06 -13.46 -11.48
N GLN A 502 8.65 -13.62 -12.66
CA GLN A 502 8.58 -14.84 -13.45
C GLN A 502 9.84 -15.67 -13.21
N THR A 503 9.68 -16.95 -12.92
CA THR A 503 10.80 -17.83 -12.59
C THR A 503 11.06 -18.78 -13.75
N TYR A 504 12.31 -18.93 -14.14
CA TYR A 504 12.73 -19.89 -15.17
C TYR A 504 12.88 -21.28 -14.59
N THR A 505 12.35 -22.25 -15.32
CA THR A 505 12.55 -23.69 -15.08
C THR A 505 12.63 -24.40 -16.43
N PHE A 506 12.68 -25.72 -16.43
CA PHE A 506 12.72 -26.52 -17.65
C PHE A 506 11.58 -27.53 -17.70
N ILE A 507 11.24 -27.95 -18.92
CA ILE A 507 10.31 -29.04 -19.20
C ILE A 507 11.07 -30.20 -19.83
N ALA A 508 10.84 -31.40 -19.30
CA ALA A 508 11.42 -32.66 -19.77
C ALA A 508 10.34 -33.72 -19.90
N ARG A 509 10.70 -34.90 -20.44
CA ARG A 509 9.82 -36.06 -20.47
C ARG A 509 9.57 -36.58 -19.05
N GLN A 510 8.34 -36.98 -18.76
CA GLN A 510 8.02 -37.68 -17.52
C GLN A 510 8.71 -39.06 -17.47
N PRO A 511 9.33 -39.45 -16.36
CA PRO A 511 9.96 -40.77 -16.24
C PRO A 511 8.92 -41.89 -16.37
N ASP A 512 9.30 -42.95 -17.08
CA ASP A 512 8.44 -44.10 -17.30
C ASP A 512 8.32 -44.96 -16.01
N GLU A 513 7.21 -45.70 -15.89
CA GLU A 513 7.07 -46.73 -14.84
C GLU A 513 8.12 -47.84 -15.02
N VAL A 514 8.70 -48.30 -13.93
CA VAL A 514 9.64 -49.43 -13.97
C VAL A 514 8.91 -50.68 -14.48
N SER A 515 9.53 -51.39 -15.42
CA SER A 515 8.93 -52.56 -16.06
C SER A 515 8.53 -53.63 -15.04
N ARG A 516 7.27 -54.08 -15.08
CA ARG A 516 6.73 -55.09 -14.15
C ARG A 516 7.13 -56.54 -14.46
N ILE A 517 7.94 -56.76 -15.50
CA ILE A 517 8.32 -58.11 -15.98
C ILE A 517 9.19 -58.86 -14.95
N TYR A 518 10.04 -58.15 -14.21
CA TYR A 518 10.90 -58.72 -13.16
C TYR A 518 10.38 -58.49 -11.74
N LEU A 519 9.09 -58.18 -11.60
CA LEU A 519 8.51 -57.79 -10.30
C LEU A 519 8.53 -58.94 -9.28
N PHE A 520 8.65 -60.20 -9.72
CA PHE A 520 8.78 -61.36 -8.83
C PHE A 520 10.17 -61.53 -8.22
N THR A 521 11.23 -61.01 -8.86
CA THR A 521 12.61 -61.09 -8.31
C THR A 521 12.99 -59.84 -7.52
N ALA A 522 12.27 -58.73 -7.73
CA ALA A 522 12.47 -57.44 -7.06
C ALA A 522 12.32 -57.42 -5.51
N PRO A 523 11.49 -58.27 -4.86
CA PRO A 523 11.28 -58.21 -3.40
C PRO A 523 12.52 -58.45 -2.55
N PHE A 524 13.53 -59.13 -3.10
CA PHE A 524 14.81 -59.40 -2.46
C PHE A 524 15.97 -58.92 -3.34
N THR A 525 16.98 -58.35 -2.71
CA THR A 525 18.22 -57.98 -3.40
C THR A 525 18.96 -59.25 -3.86
N THR A 526 19.84 -59.10 -4.85
CA THR A 526 20.69 -60.20 -5.35
C THR A 526 21.54 -60.83 -4.23
N GLU A 527 21.95 -60.03 -3.26
CA GLU A 527 22.66 -60.49 -2.05
C GLU A 527 21.80 -61.44 -1.20
N ILE A 528 20.54 -61.08 -0.94
CA ILE A 528 19.61 -61.92 -0.17
C ILE A 528 19.31 -63.23 -0.90
N TRP A 529 19.14 -63.18 -2.23
CA TRP A 529 19.01 -64.39 -3.05
C TRP A 529 20.24 -65.30 -2.92
N GLY A 530 21.45 -64.73 -2.92
CA GLY A 530 22.69 -65.46 -2.65
C GLY A 530 22.72 -66.09 -1.25
N CYS A 531 22.33 -65.35 -0.22
CA CYS A 531 22.22 -65.85 1.15
C CYS A 531 21.19 -66.98 1.29
N LEU A 532 20.08 -66.92 0.56
CA LEU A 532 19.05 -67.97 0.54
C LEU A 532 19.60 -69.28 -0.05
N VAL A 533 20.38 -69.20 -1.14
CA VAL A 533 21.05 -70.40 -1.68
C VAL A 533 22.06 -70.96 -0.69
N ALA A 534 22.87 -70.08 -0.07
CA ALA A 534 23.88 -70.49 0.90
C ALA A 534 23.28 -71.18 2.13
N ILE A 535 22.19 -70.65 2.70
CA ILE A 535 21.58 -71.21 3.92
C ILE A 535 20.97 -72.60 3.66
N ILE A 536 20.43 -72.87 2.46
CA ILE A 536 19.96 -74.21 2.07
C ILE A 536 21.12 -75.19 2.02
N ILE A 537 22.23 -74.78 1.38
CA ILE A 537 23.45 -75.59 1.25
C ILE A 537 24.10 -75.87 2.61
N ILE A 538 23.95 -74.99 3.60
CA ILE A 538 24.51 -75.20 4.95
C ILE A 538 23.57 -76.05 5.82
N THR A 539 22.26 -75.79 5.79
CA THR A 539 21.30 -76.41 6.71
C THR A 539 21.08 -77.89 6.40
N ALA A 540 21.13 -78.28 5.12
CA ALA A 540 20.96 -79.68 4.71
C ALA A 540 22.07 -80.62 5.22
N PRO A 541 23.37 -80.29 5.10
CA PRO A 541 24.46 -81.01 5.76
C PRO A 541 24.37 -81.03 7.28
N VAL A 542 24.01 -79.91 7.92
CA VAL A 542 23.85 -79.85 9.38
C VAL A 542 22.77 -80.84 9.84
N LEU A 543 21.63 -80.88 9.16
CA LEU A 543 20.56 -81.85 9.45
C LEU A 543 21.02 -83.30 9.24
N TYR A 544 21.79 -83.56 8.17
CA TYR A 544 22.37 -84.88 7.90
C TYR A 544 23.34 -85.32 9.00
N PHE A 545 24.27 -84.45 9.43
CA PHE A 545 25.21 -84.77 10.48
C PHE A 545 24.51 -85.01 11.82
N ILE A 546 23.53 -84.19 12.17
CA ILE A 546 22.77 -84.34 13.42
C ILE A 546 22.02 -85.67 13.43
N ASN A 547 21.39 -86.08 12.30
CA ASN A 547 20.73 -87.38 12.19
C ASN A 547 21.73 -88.56 12.25
N ARG A 548 22.93 -88.41 11.68
CA ARG A 548 23.97 -89.44 11.70
C ARG A 548 24.60 -89.61 13.09
N LEU A 549 24.78 -88.52 13.84
CA LEU A 549 25.42 -88.52 15.15
C LEU A 549 24.49 -88.96 16.29
N VAL A 550 23.21 -89.22 16.03
CA VAL A 550 22.30 -89.80 17.03
C VAL A 550 22.82 -91.19 17.43
N PRO A 551 23.10 -91.45 18.73
CA PRO A 551 23.69 -92.72 19.19
C PRO A 551 22.69 -93.88 19.15
N MET A 552 21.39 -93.61 19.23
CA MET A 552 20.32 -94.61 19.23
C MET A 552 19.80 -94.86 17.80
N GLU A 553 19.96 -96.08 17.29
CA GLU A 553 19.55 -96.45 15.92
C GLU A 553 18.04 -96.35 15.67
N HIS A 554 17.19 -96.61 16.68
CA HIS A 554 15.72 -96.52 16.55
C HIS A 554 15.20 -95.08 16.39
N LEU A 555 16.03 -94.07 16.72
CA LEU A 555 15.74 -92.64 16.54
C LEU A 555 16.24 -92.10 15.19
N ARG A 556 17.05 -92.87 14.44
CA ARG A 556 17.51 -92.51 13.10
C ARG A 556 16.41 -92.80 12.08
N ILE A 557 16.22 -91.87 11.14
CA ILE A 557 15.22 -92.02 10.07
C ILE A 557 15.93 -92.30 8.75
N THR A 558 15.59 -93.41 8.11
CA THR A 558 16.11 -93.82 6.80
C THR A 558 15.87 -92.75 5.73
N GLY A 559 14.70 -92.11 5.75
CA GLY A 559 14.35 -90.97 4.87
C GLY A 559 15.16 -89.68 5.07
N LEU A 560 15.93 -89.52 6.15
CA LEU A 560 16.86 -88.39 6.39
C LEU A 560 18.33 -88.87 6.45
N SER A 561 18.61 -90.10 6.01
CA SER A 561 19.94 -90.71 6.14
C SER A 561 20.88 -90.41 4.97
N THR A 562 20.43 -89.68 3.95
CA THR A 562 21.26 -89.22 2.84
C THR A 562 21.22 -87.70 2.72
N LEU A 563 22.34 -87.10 2.30
CA LEU A 563 22.43 -85.64 2.08
C LEU A 563 21.39 -85.14 1.07
N ASN A 564 21.12 -85.92 0.03
CA ASN A 564 20.12 -85.58 -0.99
C ASN A 564 18.71 -85.50 -0.38
N SER A 565 18.32 -86.47 0.45
CA SER A 565 17.02 -86.45 1.12
C SER A 565 16.89 -85.29 2.11
N CYS A 566 17.96 -84.91 2.81
CA CYS A 566 17.98 -83.73 3.67
C CYS A 566 17.87 -82.42 2.87
N PHE A 567 18.53 -82.32 1.71
CA PHE A 567 18.41 -81.17 0.81
C PHE A 567 16.98 -80.98 0.32
N TRP A 568 16.35 -82.05 -0.20
CA TRP A 568 14.95 -82.01 -0.63
C TRP A 568 13.99 -81.67 0.50
N TYR A 569 14.29 -82.10 1.73
CA TYR A 569 13.50 -81.72 2.90
C TYR A 569 13.57 -80.21 3.18
N ILE A 570 14.79 -79.66 3.25
CA ILE A 570 15.02 -78.23 3.52
C ILE A 570 14.43 -77.35 2.40
N TYR A 571 14.63 -77.76 1.15
CA TYR A 571 14.07 -77.09 -0.03
C TYR A 571 12.54 -77.18 -0.09
N GLY A 572 11.96 -78.35 0.15
CA GLY A 572 10.50 -78.54 0.18
C GLY A 572 9.82 -77.77 1.31
N ALA A 573 10.48 -77.65 2.47
CA ALA A 573 10.01 -76.79 3.56
C ALA A 573 10.01 -75.31 3.14
N LEU A 574 11.05 -74.82 2.45
CA LEU A 574 11.10 -73.45 1.94
C LEU A 574 9.98 -73.14 0.94
N LEU A 575 9.66 -74.10 0.06
CA LEU A 575 8.55 -74.01 -0.89
C LEU A 575 7.17 -74.21 -0.24
N GLN A 576 7.10 -74.31 1.09
CA GLN A 576 5.87 -74.58 1.85
C GLN A 576 5.17 -75.90 1.48
N GLN A 577 5.86 -76.81 0.80
CA GLN A 577 5.36 -78.15 0.48
C GLN A 577 5.51 -79.11 1.66
N GLY A 578 6.35 -78.75 2.64
CA GLY A 578 6.69 -79.58 3.79
C GLY A 578 7.70 -80.67 3.43
N GLY A 579 7.88 -81.63 4.33
CA GLY A 579 8.75 -82.77 4.09
C GLY A 579 8.11 -84.08 4.54
N MET A 580 8.42 -85.15 3.81
CA MET A 580 7.75 -86.45 3.95
C MET A 580 8.03 -87.17 5.29
N TYR A 581 9.09 -86.78 6.02
CA TYR A 581 9.56 -87.47 7.21
C TYR A 581 9.95 -86.49 8.31
N LEU A 582 9.54 -86.74 9.56
CA LEU A 582 9.83 -85.88 10.71
C LEU A 582 10.83 -86.58 11.64
N PRO A 583 11.95 -85.95 12.06
CA PRO A 583 12.94 -86.55 12.95
C PRO A 583 12.33 -87.01 14.28
N LYS A 584 12.73 -88.19 14.73
CA LYS A 584 12.33 -88.76 16.02
C LYS A 584 13.17 -88.20 17.18
N ALA A 585 14.43 -87.86 16.93
CA ALA A 585 15.31 -87.25 17.91
C ALA A 585 14.99 -85.76 18.14
N ASP A 586 15.01 -85.33 19.40
CA ASP A 586 14.69 -83.95 19.78
C ASP A 586 15.68 -82.93 19.21
N SER A 587 16.96 -83.30 19.05
CA SER A 587 17.98 -82.46 18.40
C SER A 587 17.65 -82.17 16.94
N GLY A 588 17.14 -83.15 16.19
CA GLY A 588 16.68 -82.96 14.81
C GLY A 588 15.40 -82.12 14.74
N ARG A 589 14.49 -82.29 15.71
CA ARG A 589 13.26 -81.48 15.80
C ARG A 589 13.56 -80.01 16.08
N LEU A 590 14.56 -79.70 16.90
CA LEU A 590 14.99 -78.32 17.18
C LEU A 590 15.51 -77.64 15.91
N VAL A 591 16.38 -78.31 15.14
CA VAL A 591 16.94 -77.76 13.89
C VAL A 591 15.85 -77.48 12.87
N ILE A 592 14.91 -78.41 12.70
CA ILE A 592 13.77 -78.23 11.79
C ILE A 592 12.82 -77.15 12.29
N GLY A 593 12.56 -77.08 13.61
CA GLY A 593 11.74 -76.02 14.19
C GLY A 593 12.33 -74.63 13.97
N VAL A 594 13.64 -74.46 14.14
CA VAL A 594 14.34 -73.21 13.82
C VAL A 594 14.28 -72.91 12.32
N TRP A 595 14.51 -73.93 11.47
CA TRP A 595 14.38 -73.78 10.02
C TRP A 595 12.96 -73.33 9.61
N TRP A 596 11.92 -73.88 10.22
CA TRP A 596 10.54 -73.48 9.95
C TRP A 596 10.26 -72.03 10.35
N ILE A 597 10.79 -71.56 11.48
CA ILE A 597 10.68 -70.15 11.86
C ILE A 597 11.36 -69.26 10.81
N VAL A 598 12.55 -69.64 10.35
CA VAL A 598 13.28 -68.93 9.27
C VAL A 598 12.45 -68.89 7.98
N VAL A 599 11.87 -70.03 7.57
CA VAL A 599 11.01 -70.10 6.37
C VAL A 599 9.77 -69.21 6.51
N ILE A 600 9.10 -69.23 7.67
CA ILE A 600 7.92 -68.39 7.91
C ILE A 600 8.28 -66.91 7.76
N VAL A 601 9.38 -66.47 8.38
CA VAL A 601 9.86 -65.08 8.27
C VAL A 601 10.23 -64.72 6.82
N LEU A 602 10.92 -65.61 6.10
CA LEU A 602 11.32 -65.37 4.70
C LEU A 602 10.12 -65.28 3.77
N VAL A 603 9.16 -66.21 3.86
CA VAL A 603 8.00 -66.19 2.96
C VAL A 603 7.09 -65.00 3.27
N THR A 604 6.85 -64.70 4.55
CA THR A 604 6.00 -63.55 4.93
C THR A 604 6.62 -62.22 4.51
N THR A 605 7.94 -62.03 4.63
CA THR A 605 8.62 -60.81 4.16
C THR A 605 8.63 -60.71 2.64
N TYR A 606 8.87 -61.80 1.92
CA TYR A 606 8.76 -61.85 0.46
C TYR A 606 7.35 -61.45 -0.01
N SER A 607 6.31 -62.06 0.56
CA SER A 607 4.92 -61.76 0.23
C SER A 607 4.55 -60.31 0.56
N GLY A 608 4.99 -59.78 1.70
CA GLY A 608 4.73 -58.39 2.09
C GLY A 608 5.35 -57.38 1.14
N ASN A 609 6.64 -57.57 0.79
CA ASN A 609 7.33 -56.68 -0.16
C ASN A 609 6.74 -56.77 -1.56
N LEU A 610 6.40 -57.98 -2.02
CA LEU A 610 5.74 -58.18 -3.31
C LEU A 610 4.40 -57.44 -3.39
N VAL A 611 3.58 -57.52 -2.33
CA VAL A 611 2.32 -56.76 -2.24
C VAL A 611 2.60 -55.27 -2.29
N ALA A 612 3.59 -54.76 -1.56
CA ALA A 612 3.95 -53.34 -1.58
C ALA A 612 4.33 -52.85 -2.99
N PHE A 613 5.14 -53.61 -3.73
CA PHE A 613 5.51 -53.31 -5.12
C PHE A 613 4.33 -53.36 -6.10
N LEU A 614 3.34 -54.23 -5.84
CA LEU A 614 2.12 -54.29 -6.65
C LEU A 614 1.16 -53.13 -6.37
N THR A 615 1.15 -52.62 -5.13
CA THR A 615 0.28 -51.53 -4.72
C THR A 615 0.80 -50.15 -5.14
N PHE A 616 2.12 -49.93 -5.09
CA PHE A 616 2.73 -48.64 -5.39
C PHE A 616 3.61 -48.73 -6.63
N PRO A 617 3.24 -48.06 -7.75
CA PRO A 617 4.09 -48.03 -8.94
C PRO A 617 5.39 -47.28 -8.62
N GLN A 618 6.51 -47.86 -9.03
CA GLN A 618 7.81 -47.20 -8.96
C GLN A 618 8.13 -46.59 -10.32
N PHE A 619 8.62 -45.35 -10.30
CA PHE A 619 9.05 -44.63 -11.49
C PHE A 619 10.57 -44.59 -11.56
N GLN A 620 11.12 -44.52 -12.77
CA GLN A 620 12.54 -44.28 -12.95
C GLN A 620 12.92 -42.88 -12.43
N PRO A 621 14.17 -42.67 -11.97
CA PRO A 621 14.62 -41.34 -11.59
C PRO A 621 14.59 -40.41 -12.81
N GLY A 622 13.79 -39.34 -12.73
CA GLY A 622 13.67 -38.33 -13.78
C GLY A 622 14.74 -37.23 -13.66
N ILE A 623 14.65 -36.24 -14.55
CA ILE A 623 15.48 -35.03 -14.50
C ILE A 623 14.74 -34.00 -13.64
N ASP A 624 15.12 -33.91 -12.37
CA ASP A 624 14.49 -33.02 -11.39
C ASP A 624 15.23 -31.67 -11.27
N TYR A 625 16.55 -31.65 -11.52
CA TYR A 625 17.41 -30.47 -11.33
C TYR A 625 18.19 -30.10 -12.60
N PHE A 626 18.50 -28.82 -12.77
CA PHE A 626 19.15 -28.29 -13.96
C PHE A 626 20.50 -28.96 -14.27
N PHE A 627 21.32 -29.23 -13.24
CA PHE A 627 22.64 -29.85 -13.46
C PHE A 627 22.54 -31.30 -14.01
N GLN A 628 21.42 -32.00 -13.75
CA GLN A 628 21.22 -33.37 -14.21
C GLN A 628 21.03 -33.44 -15.73
N ILE A 629 20.60 -32.35 -16.35
CA ILE A 629 20.45 -32.22 -17.82
C ILE A 629 21.79 -32.53 -18.52
N PHE A 630 22.92 -32.14 -17.92
CA PHE A 630 24.25 -32.38 -18.49
C PHE A 630 24.83 -33.76 -18.18
N SER A 631 24.30 -34.42 -17.14
CA SER A 631 24.74 -35.77 -16.74
C SER A 631 23.94 -36.86 -17.45
N SER A 632 22.76 -36.54 -17.95
CA SER A 632 21.91 -37.48 -18.69
C SER A 632 22.38 -37.64 -20.13
N ASN A 633 22.55 -38.90 -20.58
CA ASN A 633 22.88 -39.22 -21.96
C ASN A 633 21.64 -39.24 -22.89
N ASP A 634 20.44 -39.18 -22.33
CA ASP A 634 19.18 -39.29 -23.09
C ASP A 634 18.80 -37.96 -23.75
N VAL A 635 19.21 -36.83 -23.16
CA VAL A 635 18.96 -35.49 -23.69
C VAL A 635 20.02 -35.13 -24.72
N ARG A 636 19.60 -35.00 -25.98
CA ARG A 636 20.49 -34.68 -27.12
C ARG A 636 20.40 -33.24 -27.58
N GLN A 637 19.30 -32.57 -27.24
CA GLN A 637 19.00 -31.21 -27.70
C GLN A 637 18.51 -30.35 -26.54
N PHE A 638 18.86 -29.08 -26.57
CA PHE A 638 18.31 -28.09 -25.66
C PHE A 638 17.52 -27.06 -26.46
N GLY A 639 16.42 -26.57 -25.89
CA GLY A 639 15.61 -25.53 -26.49
C GLY A 639 15.51 -24.30 -25.62
N LEU A 640 15.65 -23.15 -26.26
CA LEU A 640 15.45 -21.85 -25.63
C LEU A 640 14.70 -20.94 -26.61
N ARG A 641 13.77 -20.14 -26.10
CA ARG A 641 13.07 -19.15 -26.90
C ARG A 641 14.00 -17.96 -27.23
N ASN A 642 14.00 -17.55 -28.49
CA ASN A 642 14.77 -16.40 -28.98
C ASN A 642 14.44 -15.11 -28.20
N GLY A 643 15.44 -14.36 -27.79
CA GLY A 643 15.25 -13.05 -27.15
C GLY A 643 14.73 -13.12 -25.72
N SER A 644 14.81 -14.29 -25.07
CA SER A 644 14.48 -14.47 -23.66
C SER A 644 15.48 -13.77 -22.74
N TYR A 645 15.02 -13.30 -21.58
CA TYR A 645 15.92 -12.73 -20.57
C TYR A 645 16.99 -13.73 -20.14
N PHE A 646 16.65 -15.02 -20.04
CA PHE A 646 17.59 -16.09 -19.71
C PHE A 646 18.77 -16.17 -20.68
N GLU A 647 18.57 -15.95 -21.98
CA GLU A 647 19.64 -15.92 -22.99
C GLU A 647 20.67 -14.83 -22.69
N LYS A 648 20.21 -13.60 -22.42
CA LYS A 648 21.08 -12.48 -22.06
C LYS A 648 21.72 -12.67 -20.69
N TYR A 649 20.94 -13.11 -19.70
CA TYR A 649 21.41 -13.35 -18.34
C TYR A 649 22.56 -14.37 -18.34
N SER A 650 22.39 -15.45 -19.09
CA SER A 650 23.40 -16.52 -19.21
C SER A 650 24.66 -16.07 -19.95
N THR A 651 24.55 -15.17 -20.92
CA THR A 651 25.69 -14.75 -21.75
C THR A 651 26.45 -13.54 -21.20
N GLN A 652 25.77 -12.61 -20.51
CA GLN A 652 26.32 -11.30 -20.14
C GLN A 652 26.37 -11.04 -18.63
N ILE A 653 25.51 -11.68 -17.82
CA ILE A 653 25.31 -11.30 -16.41
C ILE A 653 25.90 -12.35 -15.46
N THR A 654 25.60 -13.64 -15.68
CA THR A 654 26.00 -14.71 -14.77
C THR A 654 27.47 -15.12 -14.93
N THR A 655 28.07 -15.58 -13.83
CA THR A 655 29.39 -16.22 -13.80
C THR A 655 29.31 -17.74 -13.87
N ARG A 656 28.11 -18.31 -13.95
CA ARG A 656 27.90 -19.76 -13.98
C ARG A 656 28.17 -20.33 -15.37
N ASP A 657 29.11 -21.26 -15.46
CA ASP A 657 29.49 -21.89 -16.73
C ASP A 657 28.41 -22.85 -17.27
N ASP A 658 27.64 -23.48 -16.38
CA ASP A 658 26.58 -24.42 -16.79
C ASP A 658 25.44 -23.74 -17.59
N PHE A 659 25.09 -22.49 -17.25
CA PHE A 659 24.14 -21.69 -18.03
C PHE A 659 24.70 -21.28 -19.39
N ARG A 660 25.99 -20.93 -19.45
CA ARG A 660 26.66 -20.57 -20.70
C ARG A 660 26.73 -21.78 -21.65
N ASP A 661 27.10 -22.93 -21.11
CA ASP A 661 27.19 -24.19 -21.83
C ASP A 661 25.82 -24.68 -22.33
N PHE A 662 24.74 -24.37 -21.59
CA PHE A 662 23.38 -24.63 -22.04
C PHE A 662 23.04 -23.78 -23.26
N VAL A 663 23.19 -22.44 -23.15
CA VAL A 663 22.82 -21.51 -24.23
C VAL A 663 23.64 -21.75 -25.49
N GLN A 664 24.94 -22.08 -25.36
CA GLN A 664 25.78 -22.42 -26.53
C GLN A 664 25.33 -23.68 -27.27
N ARG A 665 24.74 -24.64 -26.56
CA ARG A 665 24.22 -25.90 -27.14
C ARG A 665 22.73 -25.85 -27.46
N ALA A 666 22.03 -24.80 -27.04
CA ALA A 666 20.60 -24.66 -27.23
C ALA A 666 20.25 -24.25 -28.66
N ILE A 667 19.23 -24.91 -29.21
CA ILE A 667 18.59 -24.52 -30.44
C ILE A 667 17.59 -23.44 -30.10
N ILE A 668 17.95 -22.21 -30.48
CA ILE A 668 17.13 -21.03 -30.29
C ILE A 668 15.94 -21.11 -31.25
N TYR A 669 14.74 -21.31 -30.71
CA TYR A 669 13.52 -21.39 -31.49
C TYR A 669 12.79 -20.05 -31.50
N ASN A 670 12.12 -19.77 -32.60
CA ASN A 670 11.36 -18.55 -32.83
C ASN A 670 10.05 -18.91 -33.54
N ASN A 671 9.30 -17.92 -34.04
CA ASN A 671 8.04 -18.19 -34.73
C ASN A 671 8.24 -18.94 -36.08
N VAL A 672 9.45 -18.96 -36.63
CA VAL A 672 9.78 -19.61 -37.92
C VAL A 672 10.24 -21.06 -37.71
N GLN A 673 11.10 -21.29 -36.73
CA GLN A 673 11.47 -22.61 -36.23
C GLN A 673 10.62 -22.88 -34.99
N GLY A 674 9.42 -23.43 -35.19
CA GLY A 674 8.48 -23.70 -34.10
C GLY A 674 9.07 -24.55 -32.98
N GLU A 675 8.49 -24.43 -31.78
CA GLU A 675 8.91 -25.22 -30.63
C GLU A 675 8.66 -26.72 -30.89
N ASP A 676 9.73 -27.52 -30.94
CA ASP A 676 9.63 -28.97 -31.13
C ASP A 676 9.23 -29.68 -29.82
N ILE A 677 7.95 -29.54 -29.46
CA ILE A 677 7.34 -30.17 -28.30
C ILE A 677 7.36 -31.71 -28.43
N GLY A 678 7.34 -32.24 -29.67
CA GLY A 678 7.42 -33.67 -29.94
C GLY A 678 8.74 -34.27 -29.46
N ALA A 679 9.86 -33.60 -29.74
CA ALA A 679 11.18 -34.04 -29.25
C ALA A 679 11.29 -34.02 -27.71
N VAL A 680 10.55 -33.13 -27.03
CA VAL A 680 10.46 -33.10 -25.56
C VAL A 680 9.66 -34.30 -25.05
N GLN A 681 8.54 -34.65 -25.70
CA GLN A 681 7.75 -35.85 -25.36
C GLN A 681 8.57 -37.15 -25.54
N ASP A 682 9.42 -37.18 -26.56
CA ASP A 682 10.34 -38.29 -26.82
C ASP A 682 11.51 -38.37 -25.84
N GLY A 683 11.71 -37.36 -24.98
CA GLY A 683 12.84 -37.28 -24.02
C GLY A 683 14.17 -36.90 -24.66
N LYS A 684 14.19 -36.59 -25.96
CA LYS A 684 15.41 -36.20 -26.70
C LYS A 684 15.78 -34.73 -26.50
N ARG A 685 14.82 -33.90 -26.06
CA ARG A 685 14.97 -32.45 -25.92
C ARG A 685 14.47 -31.96 -24.56
N VAL A 686 15.13 -30.94 -24.02
CA VAL A 686 14.68 -30.19 -22.83
C VAL A 686 14.54 -28.72 -23.21
N ASN A 687 13.40 -28.11 -22.91
CA ASN A 687 13.17 -26.69 -23.16
C ASN A 687 13.19 -25.90 -21.85
N VAL A 688 13.76 -24.69 -21.90
CA VAL A 688 13.77 -23.73 -20.78
C VAL A 688 12.89 -22.54 -21.13
N ASP A 689 11.97 -22.21 -20.24
CA ASP A 689 11.11 -21.02 -20.32
C ASP A 689 10.59 -20.69 -18.90
N TRP A 690 9.76 -19.65 -18.77
CA TRP A 690 9.04 -19.37 -17.54
C TRP A 690 8.21 -20.55 -17.09
N ARG A 691 8.22 -20.83 -15.79
CA ARG A 691 7.41 -21.90 -15.19
C ARG A 691 5.94 -21.80 -15.56
N VAL A 692 5.39 -20.58 -15.61
CA VAL A 692 3.99 -20.34 -15.99
C VAL A 692 3.73 -20.72 -17.46
N ASN A 693 4.63 -20.35 -18.38
CA ASN A 693 4.52 -20.73 -19.79
C ASN A 693 4.61 -22.26 -19.96
N LEU A 694 5.57 -22.90 -19.28
CA LEU A 694 5.73 -24.34 -19.34
C LEU A 694 4.51 -25.08 -18.74
N GLN A 695 3.94 -24.59 -17.65
CA GLN A 695 2.69 -25.12 -17.09
C GLN A 695 1.53 -25.02 -18.08
N LEU A 696 1.42 -23.90 -18.79
CA LEU A 696 0.40 -23.70 -19.81
C LEU A 696 0.57 -24.68 -20.98
N ILE A 697 1.81 -24.95 -21.40
CA ILE A 697 2.13 -25.96 -22.41
C ILE A 697 1.70 -27.35 -21.92
N VAL A 698 2.06 -27.72 -20.69
CA VAL A 698 1.65 -29.00 -20.08
C VAL A 698 0.13 -29.13 -20.05
N GLN A 699 -0.58 -28.08 -19.60
CA GLN A 699 -2.04 -28.08 -19.53
C GLN A 699 -2.68 -28.25 -20.91
N ARG A 700 -2.26 -27.48 -21.92
CA ARG A 700 -2.81 -27.58 -23.29
C ARG A 700 -2.59 -28.97 -23.89
N GLN A 701 -1.41 -29.55 -23.68
CA GLN A 701 -1.10 -30.88 -24.18
C GLN A 701 -1.91 -31.96 -23.44
N PHE A 702 -2.12 -31.80 -22.12
CA PHE A 702 -3.00 -32.67 -21.36
C PHE A 702 -4.45 -32.55 -21.82
N GLU A 703 -4.93 -31.35 -22.10
CA GLU A 703 -6.29 -31.14 -22.63
C GLU A 703 -6.49 -31.79 -24.00
N LYS A 704 -5.47 -31.73 -24.88
CA LYS A 704 -5.47 -32.29 -26.23
C LYS A 704 -5.34 -33.82 -26.24
N ASN A 705 -4.35 -34.36 -25.53
CA ASN A 705 -3.98 -35.79 -25.62
C ASN A 705 -4.54 -36.63 -24.48
N LYS A 706 -5.05 -36.01 -23.41
CA LYS A 706 -5.50 -36.65 -22.16
C LYS A 706 -4.44 -37.49 -21.45
N GLU A 707 -3.17 -37.27 -21.77
CA GLU A 707 -2.02 -37.96 -21.19
C GLU A 707 -1.03 -36.93 -20.62
N CYS A 708 -0.46 -37.21 -19.45
CA CYS A 708 0.66 -36.46 -18.90
C CYS A 708 1.95 -37.14 -19.36
N LYS A 709 2.72 -36.48 -20.22
CA LYS A 709 4.04 -36.97 -20.71
C LYS A 709 5.19 -36.04 -20.34
N PHE A 710 4.90 -34.97 -19.62
CA PHE A 710 5.85 -33.93 -19.29
C PHE A 710 6.09 -33.86 -17.79
N ALA A 711 7.33 -33.60 -17.42
CA ALA A 711 7.73 -33.25 -16.07
C ALA A 711 8.36 -31.85 -16.10
N LEU A 712 8.01 -31.03 -15.12
CA LEU A 712 8.66 -29.74 -14.88
C LEU A 712 9.80 -29.93 -13.90
N GLY A 713 10.89 -29.20 -14.10
CA GLY A 713 11.99 -29.12 -13.15
C GLY A 713 11.49 -28.74 -11.75
N ARG A 714 12.10 -29.35 -10.73
CA ARG A 714 11.80 -28.98 -9.33
C ARG A 714 12.46 -27.66 -8.96
N ASP A 715 13.65 -27.40 -9.52
CA ASP A 715 14.36 -26.15 -9.32
C ASP A 715 13.86 -25.03 -10.25
N SER A 716 13.79 -23.84 -9.67
CA SER A 716 13.70 -22.57 -10.38
C SER A 716 15.02 -21.85 -10.17
N PHE A 717 15.65 -21.40 -11.25
CA PHE A 717 17.07 -21.03 -11.21
C PHE A 717 17.37 -19.58 -11.61
N VAL A 718 16.43 -18.86 -12.23
CA VAL A 718 16.54 -17.42 -12.54
C VAL A 718 15.18 -16.76 -12.33
N ASP A 719 15.19 -15.63 -11.62
CA ASP A 719 14.02 -14.79 -11.39
C ASP A 719 14.08 -13.56 -12.30
N GLU A 720 13.07 -13.38 -13.13
CA GLU A 720 12.87 -12.24 -14.01
C GLU A 720 11.81 -11.32 -13.38
N GLN A 721 12.24 -10.11 -13.02
CA GLN A 721 11.36 -9.11 -12.44
C GLN A 721 10.72 -8.26 -13.53
N ILE A 722 9.40 -8.15 -13.52
CA ILE A 722 8.63 -7.41 -14.52
C ILE A 722 7.97 -6.23 -13.83
N GLY A 723 8.19 -5.03 -14.38
CA GLY A 723 7.63 -3.77 -13.90
C GLY A 723 7.03 -2.95 -15.03
N LEU A 724 6.43 -1.82 -14.68
CA LEU A 724 6.00 -0.81 -15.64
C LEU A 724 7.12 0.21 -15.85
N MET A 725 7.10 0.90 -16.99
CA MET A 725 8.11 1.92 -17.30
C MET A 725 7.58 3.31 -16.93
N VAL A 726 8.40 4.08 -16.24
CA VAL A 726 8.12 5.47 -15.87
C VAL A 726 9.27 6.37 -16.35
N PRO A 727 9.00 7.60 -16.82
CA PRO A 727 10.06 8.53 -17.21
C PRO A 727 10.95 8.83 -16.00
N LYS A 728 12.24 9.08 -16.23
CA LYS A 728 13.22 9.35 -15.15
C LYS A 728 12.87 10.57 -14.28
N LYS A 729 12.06 11.49 -14.81
CA LYS A 729 11.58 12.71 -14.14
C LYS A 729 10.26 12.53 -13.37
N VAL A 730 9.55 11.43 -13.60
CA VAL A 730 8.30 11.16 -12.88
C VAL A 730 8.67 10.63 -11.51
N LEU A 731 8.01 11.21 -10.50
CA LEU A 731 8.01 10.85 -9.09
C LEU A 731 8.57 9.46 -8.83
N THR A 732 9.81 9.39 -8.37
CA THR A 732 10.42 8.13 -7.94
C THR A 732 9.82 7.77 -6.59
N CYS A 733 8.71 7.02 -6.61
CA CYS A 733 8.26 6.26 -5.46
C CYS A 733 9.24 5.09 -5.27
N ASN A 734 10.30 5.32 -4.48
CA ASN A 734 11.16 4.25 -3.99
C ASN A 734 10.61 3.64 -2.70
#